data_AF-A0A3A3ELZ4-F1
#
_entry.id   AF-A0A3A3ELZ4-F1
#
_cell.length_a   1.000
_cell.length_b   1.000
_cell.length_c   1.000
_cell.angle_alpha   90.00
_cell.angle_beta   90.00
_cell.angle_gamma   90.00
#
_symmetry.space_group_name_H-M   'P 1'
#
loop_
_entity.id
_entity.type
_entity.pdbx_description
1 polymer ?
#
loop_
_entity_poly.entity_id
_entity_poly.type
_entity_poly.pdbx_seq_one_letter_code
_entity_poly.pdbx_strand_id
1 'polypeptide(L)'
;MTKIISLTLLTLLLTACQPTPNTSANNKPDIGNIKSGPSKMQANITVQGYTSTLNNIDIEFLGKTIPYTYSDGKIGNSRGYNWWVSKHFALKSDLPKEKVTLYLELLEMAYPHYVALFGMAPPNIERQRIAVVYGSSRSRVREAMLDDGFLRGVHKTAGGETMFYNRAGYNFPSHREHHQRYIVIHETMHAFHMALNGHSTWAPNWITEGLADSIAHHVYDPKQKQLTVMVFDRAPMNYIETGLKQYYSANKPTIEEINDDPALKRGLNFFIIHYLLSSPERAQYFAHFIEELRLANPHSEATLSTANSLLKSTFKNWSEIEQGFADFVENIQPSFHIVSGPWEQDGNAYWLRNTQSTALSRLDITPPSTANHPVMDFPAPKPSSLIDVANKHQVAALIEFEAAQLHRGKIGIALQGKRNQKNQKYRRTFVGEEQASDDQLLMLLIEDGSHLIINAQSYDNFKAKQIALTPEIKSALIADKKLAINLTLEQAQLSINLHAQRGSKKVTQQFSIPLNKQMIATLNSEKISLLGQNNNHKITPYLFNPTPSRLLPITAENALTNPWLFKNYDLLNRVFKTCQQHEGFIPQCDLELSNILAKLPSIELHDEASSELEALESQYIATLNNAGFSTLSGVKSDIYYHQQKPFLRVVNPTDSPLEITAQVTLTNSANKPSKTHQLKRSLSSGTHNISLPTEINADKVTIAQTLKWKSLTHQSTLSKRVTPFNGVEFNVIKTKEHEDYWLVELNLSGPYSGDTIGDIILTSTSFEQATPAKSQQKSVDLAPYEQKTYTFKVTKTDKPQQISVKAILNVDGEPIRLIQELTLS
;
A
#
# COMPACT_ATOMS: atom_id res chain seq x y z
N MET A 1 -45.27 52.93 18.31
CA MET A 1 -45.03 53.32 19.71
C MET A 1 -44.24 52.19 20.36
N THR A 2 -42.92 52.34 20.60
CA THR A 2 -42.32 52.81 21.88
C THR A 2 -42.78 51.96 23.08
N LYS A 3 -41.96 51.49 24.02
CA LYS A 3 -40.51 51.52 24.31
C LYS A 3 -40.32 50.65 25.58
N ILE A 4 -39.16 49.98 25.69
CA ILE A 4 -38.27 49.85 26.86
C ILE A 4 -38.77 49.12 28.13
N ILE A 5 -37.97 48.15 28.57
CA ILE A 5 -37.21 48.05 29.86
C ILE A 5 -36.07 47.04 29.57
N SER A 6 -34.83 47.46 29.28
CA SER A 6 -33.67 47.62 30.19
C SER A 6 -33.37 46.45 31.12
N LEU A 7 -32.30 45.69 30.81
CA LEU A 7 -31.42 45.14 31.83
C LEU A 7 -29.96 45.09 31.32
N THR A 8 -29.08 45.50 32.20
CA THR A 8 -27.71 46.00 32.03
C THR A 8 -26.70 44.90 31.69
N LEU A 9 -25.89 45.11 30.64
CA LEU A 9 -24.79 44.24 30.23
C LEU A 9 -23.47 44.76 30.84
N LEU A 10 -22.82 43.96 31.69
CA LEU A 10 -21.46 44.21 32.19
C LEU A 10 -20.48 43.41 31.32
N THR A 11 -19.78 44.09 30.42
CA THR A 11 -18.71 43.54 29.59
C THR A 11 -17.39 43.55 30.36
N LEU A 12 -16.93 42.38 30.81
CA LEU A 12 -15.54 42.15 31.22
C LEU A 12 -14.71 41.73 30.01
N LEU A 13 -13.81 42.62 29.61
CA LEU A 13 -12.75 42.41 28.63
C LEU A 13 -11.75 41.36 29.16
N LEU A 14 -11.75 40.17 28.58
CA LEU A 14 -10.61 39.25 28.64
C LEU A 14 -9.81 39.41 27.34
N THR A 15 -8.76 40.23 27.43
CA THR A 15 -7.67 40.29 26.46
C THR A 15 -6.94 38.95 26.46
N ALA A 16 -7.23 38.09 25.48
CA ALA A 16 -6.39 36.95 25.18
C ALA A 16 -5.16 37.42 24.42
N CYS A 17 -4.02 37.52 25.10
CA CYS A 17 -2.71 37.61 24.47
C CYS A 17 -2.49 36.33 23.64
N GLN A 18 -2.64 36.42 22.31
CA GLN A 18 -2.04 35.45 21.41
C GLN A 18 -0.52 35.55 21.56
N PRO A 19 0.21 34.44 21.79
CA PRO A 19 1.67 34.48 21.68
C PRO A 19 2.02 34.74 20.21
N THR A 20 2.71 35.86 19.99
CA THR A 20 3.37 36.21 18.74
C THR A 20 4.36 35.09 18.34
N PRO A 21 4.36 34.62 17.09
CA PRO A 21 5.43 33.76 16.60
C PRO A 21 6.70 34.59 16.51
N ASN A 22 7.75 34.17 17.20
CA ASN A 22 9.05 34.84 17.19
C ASN A 22 9.63 34.85 15.75
N THR A 23 9.69 36.03 15.14
CA THR A 23 10.36 36.33 13.88
C THR A 23 11.83 36.65 14.14
N SER A 24 12.69 35.64 14.11
CA SER A 24 14.13 35.72 13.75
C SER A 24 14.83 34.41 14.09
N ALA A 25 15.01 33.54 13.11
CA ALA A 25 16.16 32.64 12.98
C ALA A 25 16.01 31.78 11.72
N ASN A 26 17.14 31.52 11.07
CA ASN A 26 17.40 30.37 10.20
C ASN A 26 17.23 29.03 10.95
N ASN A 27 16.08 28.83 11.62
CA ASN A 27 15.75 27.58 12.26
C ASN A 27 14.99 26.74 11.24
N LYS A 28 15.76 25.98 10.44
CA LYS A 28 15.33 24.62 10.12
C LYS A 28 14.76 24.04 11.43
N PRO A 29 13.57 23.40 11.41
CA PRO A 29 13.05 22.78 12.62
C PRO A 29 14.16 21.93 13.24
N ASP A 30 14.34 22.06 14.55
CA ASP A 30 15.37 21.33 15.29
C ASP A 30 15.02 19.84 15.28
N ILE A 31 15.37 19.18 14.18
CA ILE A 31 15.20 17.76 13.87
C ILE A 31 16.17 16.90 14.71
N GLY A 32 16.98 17.51 15.58
CA GLY A 32 18.03 16.85 16.34
C GLY A 32 17.57 15.93 17.49
N ASN A 33 16.31 16.00 17.93
CA ASN A 33 15.88 15.38 19.19
C ASN A 33 14.72 14.37 19.10
N ILE A 34 14.58 13.63 17.99
CA ILE A 34 13.89 12.34 18.04
C ILE A 34 14.87 11.33 18.66
N LYS A 35 14.55 10.79 19.84
CA LYS A 35 15.47 9.93 20.60
C LYS A 35 15.85 8.66 19.82
N SER A 36 15.02 8.22 18.86
CA SER A 36 15.33 7.14 17.93
C SER A 36 15.23 7.55 16.44
N GLY A 37 16.38 7.84 15.81
CA GLY A 37 16.44 7.92 14.34
C GLY A 37 16.05 6.57 13.68
N PRO A 38 15.60 6.54 12.42
CA PRO A 38 15.13 5.32 11.75
C PRO A 38 16.06 4.11 11.90
N SER A 39 17.38 4.32 11.74
CA SER A 39 18.40 3.27 11.87
C SER A 39 18.51 2.62 13.26
N LYS A 40 17.94 3.25 14.29
CA LYS A 40 17.95 2.74 15.68
C LYS A 40 16.64 2.04 16.06
N MET A 41 15.60 2.16 15.23
CA MET A 41 14.30 1.55 15.49
C MET A 41 14.20 0.15 14.90
N GLN A 42 13.50 -0.74 15.60
CA GLN A 42 13.21 -2.09 15.15
C GLN A 42 11.87 -2.18 14.44
N ALA A 43 11.84 -3.01 13.40
CA ALA A 43 10.65 -3.49 12.72
C ALA A 43 10.95 -4.94 12.33
N ASN A 44 10.83 -5.85 13.30
CA ASN A 44 11.18 -7.25 13.17
C ASN A 44 9.97 -8.01 12.65
N ILE A 45 10.02 -8.38 11.38
CA ILE A 45 8.91 -8.97 10.63
C ILE A 45 9.43 -10.20 9.92
N THR A 46 8.67 -11.29 10.02
CA THR A 46 8.92 -12.49 9.24
C THR A 46 8.04 -12.46 7.98
N VAL A 47 8.60 -12.76 6.81
CA VAL A 47 7.87 -12.72 5.53
C VAL A 47 7.93 -14.07 4.82
N GLN A 48 6.77 -14.54 4.35
CA GLN A 48 6.61 -15.71 3.48
C GLN A 48 5.66 -15.40 2.34
N GLY A 49 6.19 -15.31 1.12
CA GLY A 49 5.43 -14.85 -0.04
C GLY A 49 4.81 -13.50 0.28
N TYR A 50 3.49 -13.40 0.16
CA TYR A 50 2.75 -12.17 0.45
C TYR A 50 2.30 -12.01 1.91
N THR A 51 2.68 -12.94 2.80
CA THR A 51 2.29 -12.90 4.22
C THR A 51 3.44 -12.39 5.09
N SER A 52 3.19 -11.27 5.78
CA SER A 52 4.04 -10.72 6.84
C SER A 52 3.48 -11.07 8.22
N THR A 53 4.34 -11.47 9.15
CA THR A 53 4.00 -11.66 10.58
C THR A 53 4.86 -10.73 11.41
N LEU A 54 4.21 -9.86 12.19
CA LEU A 54 4.89 -8.90 13.04
C LEU A 54 5.33 -9.53 14.36
N ASN A 55 6.65 -9.59 14.58
CA ASN A 55 7.23 -10.11 15.83
C ASN A 55 7.47 -8.99 16.84
N ASN A 56 8.08 -7.88 16.42
CA ASN A 56 8.35 -6.72 17.26
C ASN A 56 8.43 -5.43 16.42
N ILE A 57 8.03 -4.31 17.01
CA ILE A 57 8.12 -2.98 16.39
C ILE A 57 8.34 -1.92 17.47
N ASP A 58 9.23 -0.97 17.19
CA ASP A 58 9.35 0.24 17.98
C ASP A 58 8.40 1.31 17.44
N ILE A 59 7.61 1.92 18.33
CA ILE A 59 6.77 3.09 18.02
C ILE A 59 7.05 4.18 19.05
N GLU A 60 7.46 5.36 18.57
CA GLU A 60 7.76 6.52 19.42
C GLU A 60 6.69 7.61 19.23
N PHE A 61 6.19 8.16 20.34
CA PHE A 61 5.31 9.33 20.34
C PHE A 61 6.14 10.62 20.39
N LEU A 62 5.96 11.48 19.40
CA LEU A 62 6.73 12.72 19.24
C LEU A 62 5.93 13.98 19.64
N GLY A 63 4.62 13.85 19.90
CA GLY A 63 3.76 14.99 20.19
C GLY A 63 3.71 15.97 19.02
N LYS A 64 4.30 17.16 19.18
CA LYS A 64 4.34 18.22 18.16
C LYS A 64 5.67 18.31 17.41
N THR A 65 6.63 17.45 17.75
CA THR A 65 7.92 17.42 17.04
C THR A 65 7.71 16.81 15.65
N ILE A 66 7.94 17.60 14.61
CA ILE A 66 7.79 17.18 13.22
C ILE A 66 9.00 16.31 12.84
N PRO A 67 8.79 15.05 12.41
CA PRO A 67 9.88 14.17 12.03
C PRO A 67 10.48 14.51 10.66
N TYR A 68 11.71 14.07 10.43
CA TYR A 68 12.35 14.17 9.11
C TYR A 68 11.76 13.13 8.15
N THR A 69 11.04 13.61 7.14
CA THR A 69 10.33 12.78 6.15
C THR A 69 10.67 13.18 4.72
N TYR A 70 10.24 12.38 3.75
CA TYR A 70 10.29 12.78 2.33
C TYR A 70 9.39 13.97 2.02
N SER A 71 8.51 14.42 2.91
CA SER A 71 7.76 15.66 2.71
C SER A 71 8.60 16.92 2.91
N ASP A 72 9.83 16.78 3.45
CA ASP A 72 10.83 17.85 3.63
C ASP A 72 10.27 19.14 4.25
N GLY A 73 9.51 18.99 5.34
CA GLY A 73 8.96 20.13 6.10
C GLY A 73 7.66 20.71 5.56
N LYS A 74 7.10 20.18 4.46
CA LYS A 74 5.82 20.62 3.88
C LYS A 74 4.58 20.12 4.64
N ILE A 75 4.76 19.46 5.78
CA ILE A 75 3.67 19.00 6.65
C ILE A 75 3.91 19.57 8.04
N GLY A 76 3.01 20.44 8.46
CA GLY A 76 3.06 21.16 9.73
C GLY A 76 2.33 20.45 10.86
N ASN A 77 2.22 21.14 11.99
CA ASN A 77 1.35 20.73 13.08
C ASN A 77 -0.08 21.20 12.83
N SER A 78 -1.05 20.39 13.25
CA SER A 78 -2.48 20.72 13.19
C SER A 78 -3.11 20.64 14.58
N ARG A 79 -4.20 21.39 14.77
CA ARG A 79 -4.94 21.39 16.04
C ARG A 79 -5.45 19.99 16.36
N GLY A 80 -5.10 19.47 17.54
CA GLY A 80 -5.49 18.12 18.00
C GLY A 80 -4.69 16.95 17.41
N TYR A 81 -3.83 17.18 16.41
CA TYR A 81 -2.99 16.14 15.81
C TYR A 81 -1.66 16.00 16.54
N ASN A 82 -1.14 14.79 16.68
CA ASN A 82 0.23 14.57 17.10
C ASN A 82 0.98 13.71 16.09
N TRP A 83 2.29 13.59 16.29
CA TRP A 83 3.18 12.76 15.50
C TRP A 83 3.59 11.51 16.26
N TRP A 84 3.60 10.39 15.54
CA TRP A 84 4.19 9.12 15.95
C TRP A 84 5.07 8.61 14.84
N VAL A 85 6.12 7.87 15.18
CA VAL A 85 7.04 7.27 14.21
C VAL A 85 7.25 5.80 14.50
N SER A 86 7.46 5.04 13.43
CA SER A 86 8.06 3.71 13.40
C SER A 86 9.39 3.78 12.63
N LYS A 87 9.97 2.63 12.27
CA LYS A 87 11.24 2.59 11.54
C LYS A 87 11.16 3.34 10.20
N HIS A 88 10.18 3.03 9.35
CA HIS A 88 10.09 3.58 7.99
C HIS A 88 9.03 4.68 7.84
N PHE A 89 8.08 4.82 8.80
CA PHE A 89 6.92 5.69 8.66
C PHE A 89 6.78 6.73 9.76
N ALA A 90 6.20 7.88 9.40
CA ALA A 90 5.80 8.94 10.31
C ALA A 90 4.31 9.24 10.13
N LEU A 91 3.52 9.02 11.18
CA LEU A 91 2.07 9.20 11.17
C LEU A 91 1.66 10.44 11.96
N LYS A 92 1.02 11.41 11.29
CA LYS A 92 0.33 12.57 11.89
C LYS A 92 -1.14 12.22 12.08
N SER A 93 -1.64 12.18 13.31
CA SER A 93 -3.04 11.79 13.58
C SER A 93 -3.67 12.46 14.81
N ASP A 94 -4.99 12.59 14.82
CA ASP A 94 -5.79 12.95 16.00
C ASP A 94 -6.54 11.76 16.60
N LEU A 95 -6.26 10.55 16.12
CA LEU A 95 -6.80 9.29 16.63
C LEU A 95 -6.15 8.86 17.95
N PRO A 96 -6.81 7.97 18.72
CA PRO A 96 -6.22 7.39 19.93
C PRO A 96 -5.04 6.46 19.60
N LYS A 97 -4.15 6.28 20.58
CA LYS A 97 -2.87 5.57 20.43
C LYS A 97 -3.03 4.17 19.86
N GLU A 98 -4.09 3.45 20.22
CA GLU A 98 -4.35 2.07 19.78
C GLU A 98 -4.56 2.00 18.26
N LYS A 99 -5.29 2.96 17.69
CA LYS A 99 -5.51 3.05 16.25
C LYS A 99 -4.26 3.46 15.49
N VAL A 100 -3.52 4.44 16.03
CA VAL A 100 -2.21 4.85 15.49
C VAL A 100 -1.23 3.67 15.47
N THR A 101 -1.18 2.91 16.57
CA THR A 101 -0.34 1.72 16.71
C THR A 101 -0.68 0.70 15.64
N LEU A 102 -1.97 0.35 15.50
CA LEU A 102 -2.42 -0.58 14.47
C LEU A 102 -2.01 -0.13 13.05
N TYR A 103 -2.14 1.15 12.71
CA TYR A 103 -1.77 1.63 11.38
C TYR A 103 -0.26 1.59 11.13
N LEU A 104 0.56 1.97 12.11
CA LEU A 104 2.02 1.81 11.98
C LEU A 104 2.43 0.34 11.88
N GLU A 105 1.79 -0.57 12.63
CA GLU A 105 2.00 -2.02 12.50
C GLU A 105 1.67 -2.52 11.09
N LEU A 106 0.52 -2.11 10.53
CA LEU A 106 0.11 -2.48 9.16
C LEU A 106 1.09 -1.96 8.11
N LEU A 107 1.53 -0.70 8.24
CA LEU A 107 2.46 -0.09 7.30
C LEU A 107 3.84 -0.78 7.32
N GLU A 108 4.37 -1.09 8.51
CA GLU A 108 5.63 -1.83 8.61
C GLU A 108 5.50 -3.24 8.04
N MET A 109 4.36 -3.94 8.26
CA MET A 109 4.11 -5.25 7.64
C MET A 109 3.96 -5.18 6.11
N ALA A 110 3.47 -4.07 5.55
CA ALA A 110 3.35 -3.86 4.11
C ALA A 110 4.69 -3.46 3.45
N TYR A 111 5.60 -2.83 4.19
CA TYR A 111 6.86 -2.27 3.65
C TYR A 111 7.72 -3.25 2.84
N PRO A 112 7.98 -4.50 3.29
CA PRO A 112 8.76 -5.46 2.49
C PRO A 112 8.14 -5.72 1.10
N HIS A 113 6.80 -5.69 1.01
CA HIS A 113 6.07 -5.92 -0.23
C HIS A 113 6.11 -4.70 -1.16
N TYR A 114 6.12 -3.48 -0.62
CA TYR A 114 6.40 -2.28 -1.41
C TYR A 114 7.79 -2.36 -2.06
N VAL A 115 8.80 -2.74 -1.28
CA VAL A 115 10.19 -2.90 -1.77
C VAL A 115 10.25 -3.98 -2.85
N ALA A 116 9.56 -5.10 -2.66
CA ALA A 116 9.53 -6.19 -3.63
C ALA A 116 8.90 -5.78 -4.97
N LEU A 117 7.75 -5.08 -4.94
CA LEU A 117 7.04 -4.65 -6.15
C LEU A 117 7.84 -3.66 -7.00
N PHE A 118 8.54 -2.71 -6.36
CA PHE A 118 9.35 -1.72 -7.06
C PHE A 118 10.82 -2.13 -7.26
N GLY A 119 11.21 -3.30 -6.74
CA GLY A 119 12.59 -3.81 -6.78
C GLY A 119 13.62 -2.96 -6.03
N MET A 120 13.18 -1.98 -5.22
CA MET A 120 14.04 -1.13 -4.41
C MET A 120 13.28 -0.38 -3.31
N ALA A 121 14.02 0.02 -2.28
CA ALA A 121 13.53 0.91 -1.25
C ALA A 121 13.78 2.39 -1.61
N PRO A 122 12.99 3.35 -1.07
CA PRO A 122 13.27 4.76 -1.15
C PRO A 122 14.70 5.07 -0.71
N PRO A 123 15.44 5.89 -1.46
CA PRO A 123 16.80 6.22 -1.09
C PRO A 123 16.84 6.94 0.26
N ASN A 124 17.81 6.65 1.15
CA ASN A 124 17.94 7.26 2.48
C ASN A 124 16.87 6.81 3.51
N ILE A 125 16.07 5.77 3.23
CA ILE A 125 15.01 5.31 4.15
C ILE A 125 15.54 4.89 5.54
N GLU A 126 16.81 4.46 5.63
CA GLU A 126 17.46 4.17 6.91
C GLU A 126 17.76 5.42 7.76
N ARG A 127 17.49 6.62 7.24
CA ARG A 127 17.65 7.90 7.93
C ARG A 127 16.48 8.86 7.75
N GLN A 128 15.47 8.52 6.94
CA GLN A 128 14.33 9.36 6.59
C GLN A 128 13.07 8.51 6.51
N ARG A 129 11.89 9.09 6.79
CA ARG A 129 10.62 8.36 6.84
C ARG A 129 9.63 8.80 5.77
N ILE A 130 8.69 7.92 5.43
CA ILE A 130 7.53 8.25 4.60
C ILE A 130 6.43 8.85 5.51
N ALA A 131 5.84 9.98 5.10
CA ALA A 131 4.81 10.65 5.89
C ALA A 131 3.41 10.17 5.53
N VAL A 132 2.58 9.99 6.55
CA VAL A 132 1.17 9.62 6.43
C VAL A 132 0.35 10.51 7.37
N VAL A 133 -0.80 10.99 6.91
CA VAL A 133 -1.74 11.78 7.71
C VAL A 133 -3.04 11.01 7.83
N TYR A 134 -3.53 10.82 9.05
CA TYR A 134 -4.82 10.16 9.29
C TYR A 134 -5.68 10.96 10.25
N GLY A 135 -6.75 11.55 9.74
CA GLY A 135 -7.71 12.29 10.55
C GLY A 135 -8.90 11.44 10.96
N SER A 136 -9.44 11.68 12.15
CA SER A 136 -10.64 11.05 12.73
C SER A 136 -11.91 11.23 11.91
N SER A 137 -11.92 12.17 10.97
CA SER A 137 -12.99 12.37 9.99
C SER A 137 -12.46 13.08 8.75
N ARG A 138 -13.28 13.10 7.70
CA ARG A 138 -13.01 13.87 6.48
C ARG A 138 -12.80 15.37 6.75
N SER A 139 -13.58 15.98 7.65
CA SER A 139 -13.42 17.40 7.99
C SER A 139 -12.10 17.65 8.73
N ARG A 140 -11.70 16.72 9.61
CA ARG A 140 -10.45 16.79 10.35
C ARG A 140 -9.24 16.65 9.42
N VAL A 141 -9.30 15.77 8.42
CA VAL A 141 -8.26 15.68 7.38
C VAL A 141 -8.18 16.98 6.58
N ARG A 142 -9.33 17.55 6.18
CA ARG A 142 -9.36 18.83 5.48
C ARG A 142 -8.66 19.92 6.31
N GLU A 143 -8.93 20.02 7.61
CA GLU A 143 -8.22 20.98 8.48
C GLU A 143 -6.70 20.78 8.41
N ALA A 144 -6.24 19.53 8.52
CA ALA A 144 -4.80 19.23 8.43
C ALA A 144 -4.21 19.59 7.06
N MET A 145 -4.90 19.30 5.96
CA MET A 145 -4.46 19.69 4.61
C MET A 145 -4.37 21.22 4.46
N LEU A 146 -5.33 21.98 5.00
CA LEU A 146 -5.28 23.44 4.96
C LEU A 146 -4.09 24.00 5.76
N ASP A 147 -3.78 23.41 6.92
CA ASP A 147 -2.60 23.76 7.71
C ASP A 147 -1.28 23.42 6.98
N ASP A 148 -1.28 22.37 6.17
CA ASP A 148 -0.14 21.93 5.36
C ASP A 148 0.00 22.72 4.04
N GLY A 149 -0.82 23.76 3.84
CA GLY A 149 -0.71 24.71 2.72
C GLY A 149 -1.66 24.42 1.55
N PHE A 150 -2.52 23.39 1.60
CA PHE A 150 -3.53 23.19 0.56
C PHE A 150 -4.71 24.17 0.71
N LEU A 151 -5.46 24.38 -0.37
CA LEU A 151 -6.69 25.18 -0.39
C LEU A 151 -7.96 24.31 -0.49
N ARG A 152 -7.79 22.98 -0.53
CA ARG A 152 -8.87 21.99 -0.56
C ARG A 152 -8.57 20.84 0.40
N GLY A 153 -9.58 20.01 0.64
CA GLY A 153 -9.40 18.69 1.26
C GLY A 153 -9.46 17.59 0.20
N VAL A 154 -9.50 16.34 0.68
CA VAL A 154 -9.70 15.14 -0.16
C VAL A 154 -10.95 15.26 -1.03
N HIS A 155 -10.88 14.81 -2.29
CA HIS A 155 -12.00 14.80 -3.26
C HIS A 155 -13.23 14.02 -2.78
N LYS A 156 -14.45 14.57 -3.00
CA LYS A 156 -15.73 14.04 -2.44
C LYS A 156 -15.96 12.53 -2.65
N THR A 157 -15.48 12.00 -3.77
CA THR A 157 -15.64 10.60 -4.18
C THR A 157 -14.52 9.67 -3.70
N ALA A 158 -13.44 10.19 -3.12
CA ALA A 158 -12.29 9.41 -2.68
C ALA A 158 -12.36 9.06 -1.18
N GLY A 159 -11.78 7.91 -0.80
CA GLY A 159 -11.66 7.45 0.59
C GLY A 159 -10.39 7.93 1.32
N GLY A 160 -9.43 8.43 0.54
CA GLY A 160 -8.13 8.99 0.91
C GLY A 160 -7.55 9.67 -0.32
N GLU A 161 -6.45 10.38 -0.19
CA GLU A 161 -5.75 10.99 -1.34
C GLU A 161 -4.29 11.26 -0.99
N THR A 162 -3.39 10.92 -1.91
CA THR A 162 -1.96 11.23 -1.80
C THR A 162 -1.63 12.45 -2.63
N MET A 163 -0.99 13.44 -2.00
CA MET A 163 -0.75 14.73 -2.63
C MET A 163 0.68 14.84 -3.18
N PHE A 164 0.82 15.28 -4.42
CA PHE A 164 2.09 15.41 -5.14
C PHE A 164 3.00 16.46 -4.50
N TYR A 165 2.44 17.60 -4.07
CA TYR A 165 3.20 18.72 -3.52
C TYR A 165 4.10 18.31 -2.33
N ASN A 166 3.54 17.52 -1.41
CA ASN A 166 4.20 17.14 -0.16
C ASN A 166 4.45 15.63 0.02
N ARG A 167 4.08 14.80 -0.97
CA ARG A 167 4.39 13.36 -1.03
C ARG A 167 3.90 12.60 0.20
N ALA A 168 2.65 12.83 0.60
CA ALA A 168 2.04 12.17 1.75
C ALA A 168 0.60 11.75 1.48
N GLY A 169 0.23 10.60 2.05
CA GLY A 169 -1.12 10.06 1.99
C GLY A 169 -2.01 10.66 3.08
N TYR A 170 -3.12 11.28 2.68
CA TYR A 170 -4.14 11.83 3.57
C TYR A 170 -5.36 10.91 3.65
N ASN A 171 -5.66 10.42 4.84
CA ASN A 171 -6.60 9.34 5.08
C ASN A 171 -7.63 9.70 6.15
N PHE A 172 -8.86 9.19 6.03
CA PHE A 172 -9.90 9.31 7.06
C PHE A 172 -10.71 8.01 7.18
N PRO A 173 -11.40 7.77 8.31
CA PRO A 173 -12.12 6.52 8.48
C PRO A 173 -13.35 6.49 7.57
N SER A 174 -13.48 5.39 6.84
CA SER A 174 -14.76 4.99 6.27
C SER A 174 -15.58 4.22 7.31
N HIS A 175 -16.83 3.92 6.99
CA HIS A 175 -17.73 3.15 7.87
C HIS A 175 -17.41 1.63 7.91
N ARG A 176 -16.42 1.15 7.15
CA ARG A 176 -16.02 -0.28 7.07
C ARG A 176 -14.63 -0.46 7.67
N GLU A 177 -14.48 -1.38 8.60
CA GLU A 177 -13.19 -1.60 9.27
C GLU A 177 -12.13 -2.11 8.29
N HIS A 178 -12.49 -3.02 7.39
CA HIS A 178 -11.58 -3.48 6.35
C HIS A 178 -11.09 -2.32 5.47
N HIS A 179 -11.99 -1.45 5.02
CA HIS A 179 -11.61 -0.31 4.20
C HIS A 179 -10.75 0.72 4.95
N GLN A 180 -10.90 0.86 6.27
CA GLN A 180 -10.00 1.72 7.06
C GLN A 180 -8.56 1.22 7.02
N ARG A 181 -8.34 -0.10 7.02
CA ARG A 181 -7.01 -0.72 6.86
C ARG A 181 -6.52 -0.61 5.42
N TYR A 182 -7.41 -0.88 4.46
CA TYR A 182 -7.17 -0.78 3.03
C TYR A 182 -6.59 0.58 2.65
N ILE A 183 -7.27 1.67 3.04
CA ILE A 183 -6.91 3.01 2.55
C ILE A 183 -5.53 3.45 3.05
N VAL A 184 -5.17 3.06 4.28
CA VAL A 184 -3.83 3.34 4.83
C VAL A 184 -2.74 2.67 4.01
N ILE A 185 -2.92 1.41 3.63
CA ILE A 185 -1.96 0.65 2.81
C ILE A 185 -1.93 1.22 1.38
N HIS A 186 -3.10 1.58 0.83
CA HIS A 186 -3.25 2.11 -0.53
C HIS A 186 -2.57 3.47 -0.70
N GLU A 187 -2.93 4.48 0.09
CA GLU A 187 -2.35 5.82 -0.05
C GLU A 187 -0.87 5.85 0.33
N THR A 188 -0.43 4.96 1.24
CA THR A 188 0.99 4.86 1.56
C THR A 188 1.80 4.22 0.44
N MET A 189 1.20 3.37 -0.41
CA MET A 189 1.85 2.89 -1.64
C MET A 189 2.17 4.05 -2.57
N HIS A 190 1.24 4.99 -2.75
CA HIS A 190 1.48 6.21 -3.54
C HIS A 190 2.57 7.09 -2.90
N ALA A 191 2.56 7.26 -1.58
CA ALA A 191 3.61 8.01 -0.89
C ALA A 191 5.00 7.33 -1.02
N PHE A 192 5.06 5.99 -0.98
CA PHE A 192 6.27 5.21 -1.25
C PHE A 192 6.75 5.43 -2.69
N HIS A 193 5.82 5.35 -3.64
CA HIS A 193 6.05 5.59 -5.07
C HIS A 193 6.66 6.97 -5.32
N MET A 194 6.13 8.02 -4.67
CA MET A 194 6.68 9.38 -4.74
C MET A 194 7.99 9.54 -3.96
N ALA A 195 8.24 8.76 -2.91
CA ALA A 195 9.51 8.77 -2.20
C ALA A 195 10.66 8.16 -3.05
N LEU A 196 10.34 7.31 -4.02
CA LEU A 196 11.31 6.76 -4.97
C LEU A 196 11.76 7.80 -6.01
N ASN A 197 10.81 8.46 -6.67
CA ASN A 197 11.07 9.26 -7.89
C ASN A 197 10.58 10.72 -7.83
N GLY A 198 10.04 11.16 -6.71
CA GLY A 198 9.53 12.53 -6.52
C GLY A 198 8.06 12.74 -6.89
N HIS A 199 7.51 11.93 -7.80
CA HIS A 199 6.11 11.92 -8.23
C HIS A 199 5.67 10.48 -8.59
N SER A 200 4.37 10.23 -8.76
CA SER A 200 3.83 8.93 -9.21
C SER A 200 3.35 8.93 -10.67
N THR A 201 3.29 10.09 -11.32
CA THR A 201 2.84 10.25 -12.71
C THR A 201 3.86 9.75 -13.74
N TRP A 202 4.98 9.17 -13.33
CA TRP A 202 5.90 8.47 -14.25
C TRP A 202 5.38 7.09 -14.69
N ALA A 203 4.35 6.59 -14.02
CA ALA A 203 3.67 5.37 -14.39
C ALA A 203 2.21 5.66 -14.77
N PRO A 204 1.65 4.94 -15.78
CA PRO A 204 0.24 5.05 -16.14
C PRO A 204 -0.68 4.63 -14.99
N ASN A 205 -1.94 5.08 -15.04
CA ASN A 205 -2.92 4.88 -13.98
C ASN A 205 -3.12 3.41 -13.60
N TRP A 206 -3.06 2.47 -14.54
CA TRP A 206 -3.21 1.06 -14.23
C TRP A 206 -2.06 0.49 -13.40
N ILE A 207 -0.84 1.04 -13.51
CA ILE A 207 0.28 0.69 -12.63
C ILE A 207 0.10 1.38 -11.29
N THR A 208 -0.09 2.71 -11.30
CA THR A 208 -0.18 3.52 -10.08
C THR A 208 -1.32 3.06 -9.18
N GLU A 209 -2.55 3.01 -9.70
CA GLU A 209 -3.72 2.56 -8.93
C GLU A 209 -3.81 1.03 -8.85
N GLY A 210 -3.43 0.29 -9.90
CA GLY A 210 -3.53 -1.18 -9.87
C GLY A 210 -2.58 -1.80 -8.86
N LEU A 211 -1.33 -1.33 -8.74
CA LEU A 211 -0.41 -1.80 -7.71
C LEU A 211 -0.91 -1.43 -6.31
N ALA A 212 -1.39 -0.19 -6.13
CA ALA A 212 -1.93 0.28 -4.85
C ALA A 212 -3.21 -0.49 -4.44
N ASP A 213 -4.10 -0.79 -5.38
CA ASP A 213 -5.29 -1.61 -5.14
C ASP A 213 -4.91 -3.06 -4.83
N SER A 214 -3.99 -3.64 -5.58
CA SER A 214 -3.54 -5.03 -5.39
C SER A 214 -2.89 -5.22 -4.03
N ILE A 215 -1.92 -4.39 -3.65
CA ILE A 215 -1.26 -4.53 -2.35
C ILE A 215 -2.18 -4.21 -1.17
N ALA A 216 -3.12 -3.26 -1.33
CA ALA A 216 -4.09 -2.95 -0.29
C ALA A 216 -5.21 -3.98 -0.19
N HIS A 217 -5.42 -4.83 -1.20
CA HIS A 217 -6.35 -5.95 -1.13
C HIS A 217 -5.73 -7.06 -0.26
N HIS A 218 -6.02 -6.97 1.04
CA HIS A 218 -5.29 -7.68 2.09
C HIS A 218 -6.23 -8.47 3.00
N VAL A 219 -5.72 -9.53 3.65
CA VAL A 219 -6.32 -10.19 4.81
C VAL A 219 -5.44 -9.92 6.04
N TYR A 220 -6.01 -9.35 7.10
CA TYR A 220 -5.31 -9.09 8.36
C TYR A 220 -5.89 -9.94 9.49
N ASP A 221 -5.06 -10.74 10.16
CA ASP A 221 -5.39 -11.44 11.40
C ASP A 221 -4.82 -10.67 12.60
N PRO A 222 -5.67 -9.96 13.37
CA PRO A 222 -5.22 -9.20 14.53
C PRO A 222 -4.73 -10.07 15.69
N LYS A 223 -5.22 -11.31 15.83
CA LYS A 223 -4.78 -12.22 16.91
C LYS A 223 -3.35 -12.72 16.64
N GLN A 224 -3.00 -12.88 15.37
CA GLN A 224 -1.66 -13.34 14.95
C GLN A 224 -0.71 -12.21 14.57
N LYS A 225 -1.21 -10.96 14.51
CA LYS A 225 -0.48 -9.82 13.93
C LYS A 225 0.11 -10.17 12.56
N GLN A 226 -0.74 -10.74 11.70
CA GLN A 226 -0.35 -11.25 10.40
C GLN A 226 -1.12 -10.52 9.30
N LEU A 227 -0.40 -9.99 8.32
CA LEU A 227 -0.95 -9.29 7.16
C LEU A 227 -0.56 -10.06 5.89
N THR A 228 -1.54 -10.56 5.16
CA THR A 228 -1.34 -11.04 3.79
C THR A 228 -1.83 -9.96 2.84
N VAL A 229 -0.93 -9.43 2.01
CA VAL A 229 -1.23 -8.44 0.97
C VAL A 229 -1.40 -9.11 -0.39
N MET A 230 -1.80 -8.37 -1.42
CA MET A 230 -1.93 -8.92 -2.79
C MET A 230 -2.77 -10.19 -2.84
N VAL A 231 -3.80 -10.27 -1.99
CA VAL A 231 -4.72 -11.41 -1.96
C VAL A 231 -5.60 -11.28 -3.17
N PHE A 232 -5.61 -12.25 -4.08
CA PHE A 232 -6.48 -12.21 -5.25
C PHE A 232 -7.93 -12.48 -4.86
N ASP A 233 -8.16 -13.52 -4.05
CA ASP A 233 -9.48 -14.13 -3.86
C ASP A 233 -9.94 -14.07 -2.39
N ARG A 234 -10.75 -13.06 -2.07
CA ARG A 234 -11.32 -12.80 -0.73
C ARG A 234 -12.68 -12.09 -0.82
N ALA A 235 -13.42 -12.05 0.28
CA ALA A 235 -14.82 -11.59 0.28
C ALA A 235 -15.02 -10.05 0.32
N PRO A 236 -14.62 -9.30 1.36
CA PRO A 236 -14.88 -7.85 1.38
C PRO A 236 -14.01 -7.11 0.35
N MET A 237 -14.61 -6.10 -0.31
CA MET A 237 -13.99 -5.37 -1.42
C MET A 237 -13.61 -6.28 -2.59
N ASN A 238 -14.51 -7.19 -2.99
CA ASN A 238 -14.27 -8.18 -4.03
C ASN A 238 -13.97 -7.53 -5.40
N TYR A 239 -12.69 -7.31 -5.68
CA TYR A 239 -12.23 -6.77 -6.96
C TYR A 239 -12.40 -7.77 -8.10
N ILE A 240 -12.50 -9.07 -7.83
CA ILE A 240 -12.80 -10.07 -8.87
C ILE A 240 -14.18 -9.83 -9.48
N GLU A 241 -15.23 -9.71 -8.64
CA GLU A 241 -16.59 -9.44 -9.15
C GLU A 241 -16.65 -8.12 -9.91
N THR A 242 -15.98 -7.09 -9.36
CA THR A 242 -15.91 -5.76 -9.99
C THR A 242 -15.19 -5.82 -11.33
N GLY A 243 -14.06 -6.51 -11.41
CA GLY A 243 -13.26 -6.68 -12.62
C GLY A 243 -13.98 -7.48 -13.69
N LEU A 244 -14.61 -8.61 -13.34
CA LEU A 244 -15.41 -9.40 -14.29
C LEU A 244 -16.55 -8.56 -14.87
N LYS A 245 -17.29 -7.84 -14.01
CA LYS A 245 -18.35 -6.93 -14.47
C LYS A 245 -17.82 -5.89 -15.45
N GLN A 246 -16.71 -5.23 -15.11
CA GLN A 246 -16.09 -4.22 -15.96
C GLN A 246 -15.61 -4.81 -17.30
N TYR A 247 -14.98 -5.98 -17.27
CA TYR A 247 -14.44 -6.65 -18.44
C TYR A 247 -15.53 -7.03 -19.44
N TYR A 248 -16.58 -7.73 -18.99
CA TYR A 248 -17.66 -8.14 -19.87
C TYR A 248 -18.56 -6.97 -20.31
N SER A 249 -18.74 -5.94 -19.46
CA SER A 249 -19.52 -4.75 -19.85
C SER A 249 -18.80 -3.86 -20.85
N ALA A 250 -17.46 -3.89 -20.88
CA ALA A 250 -16.62 -3.14 -21.81
C ALA A 250 -16.22 -3.96 -23.05
N ASN A 251 -16.93 -5.06 -23.35
CA ASN A 251 -16.65 -5.94 -24.49
C ASN A 251 -15.24 -6.57 -24.48
N LYS A 252 -14.76 -6.99 -23.29
CA LYS A 252 -13.50 -7.74 -23.09
C LYS A 252 -12.25 -6.98 -23.59
N PRO A 253 -11.93 -5.82 -23.01
CA PRO A 253 -10.83 -5.00 -23.50
C PRO A 253 -9.46 -5.67 -23.30
N THR A 254 -8.53 -5.40 -24.21
CA THR A 254 -7.12 -5.83 -24.12
C THR A 254 -6.34 -5.02 -23.06
N ILE A 255 -5.14 -5.45 -22.69
CA ILE A 255 -4.25 -4.67 -21.81
C ILE A 255 -3.96 -3.30 -22.45
N GLU A 256 -3.65 -3.27 -23.75
CA GLU A 256 -3.41 -2.02 -24.50
C GLU A 256 -4.63 -1.08 -24.45
N GLU A 257 -5.84 -1.59 -24.68
CA GLU A 257 -7.07 -0.79 -24.60
C GLU A 257 -7.34 -0.26 -23.19
N ILE A 258 -7.02 -1.05 -22.15
CA ILE A 258 -7.14 -0.59 -20.75
C ILE A 258 -6.11 0.49 -20.45
N ASN A 259 -4.88 0.34 -20.93
CA ASN A 259 -3.80 1.29 -20.71
C ASN A 259 -4.06 2.63 -21.39
N ASP A 260 -4.62 2.61 -22.60
CA ASP A 260 -4.93 3.81 -23.38
C ASP A 260 -6.24 4.50 -22.94
N ASP A 261 -7.03 3.86 -22.08
CA ASP A 261 -8.24 4.43 -21.49
C ASP A 261 -7.90 5.30 -20.25
N PRO A 262 -8.17 6.62 -20.27
CA PRO A 262 -7.93 7.47 -19.11
C PRO A 262 -8.86 7.17 -17.93
N ALA A 263 -9.95 6.43 -18.12
CA ALA A 263 -10.91 6.12 -17.08
C ALA A 263 -10.38 5.12 -16.06
N LEU A 264 -10.50 5.47 -14.77
CA LEU A 264 -10.09 4.59 -13.69
C LEU A 264 -11.04 3.38 -13.54
N LYS A 265 -10.63 2.23 -14.10
CA LYS A 265 -11.31 0.94 -13.99
C LYS A 265 -10.55 0.01 -13.03
N ARG A 266 -10.68 0.27 -11.72
CA ARG A 266 -9.92 -0.43 -10.65
C ARG A 266 -9.93 -1.95 -10.75
N GLY A 267 -11.05 -2.58 -11.11
CA GLY A 267 -11.14 -4.04 -11.25
C GLY A 267 -10.34 -4.57 -12.45
N LEU A 268 -10.28 -3.83 -13.56
CA LEU A 268 -9.42 -4.19 -14.70
C LEU A 268 -7.95 -3.99 -14.39
N ASN A 269 -7.58 -2.87 -13.76
CA ASN A 269 -6.20 -2.61 -13.32
C ASN A 269 -5.70 -3.72 -12.38
N PHE A 270 -6.56 -4.15 -11.45
CA PHE A 270 -6.30 -5.27 -10.56
C PHE A 270 -6.03 -6.58 -11.32
N PHE A 271 -6.79 -6.88 -12.38
CA PHE A 271 -6.55 -8.07 -13.21
C PHE A 271 -5.23 -8.01 -13.97
N ILE A 272 -4.84 -6.87 -14.54
CA ILE A 272 -3.55 -6.74 -15.24
C ILE A 272 -2.41 -7.05 -14.27
N ILE A 273 -2.40 -6.44 -13.09
CA ILE A 273 -1.35 -6.65 -12.09
C ILE A 273 -1.28 -8.12 -11.66
N HIS A 274 -2.41 -8.74 -11.30
CA HIS A 274 -2.41 -10.13 -10.88
C HIS A 274 -2.05 -11.10 -12.03
N TYR A 275 -2.41 -10.80 -13.26
CA TYR A 275 -2.00 -11.59 -14.43
C TYR A 275 -0.48 -11.53 -14.64
N LEU A 276 0.11 -10.33 -14.61
CA LEU A 276 1.56 -10.15 -14.77
C LEU A 276 2.36 -10.77 -13.63
N LEU A 277 1.78 -10.90 -12.43
CA LEU A 277 2.41 -11.55 -11.27
C LEU A 277 2.10 -13.06 -11.14
N SER A 278 1.25 -13.62 -12.00
CA SER A 278 0.75 -14.99 -11.84
C SER A 278 1.73 -16.10 -12.23
N SER A 279 2.84 -15.80 -12.90
CA SER A 279 3.91 -16.76 -13.18
C SER A 279 5.30 -16.16 -12.89
N PRO A 280 6.30 -16.99 -12.54
CA PRO A 280 7.66 -16.52 -12.29
C PRO A 280 8.22 -15.70 -13.45
N GLU A 281 7.99 -16.16 -14.67
CA GLU A 281 8.50 -15.51 -15.88
C GLU A 281 7.85 -14.16 -16.14
N ARG A 282 6.51 -14.07 -16.15
CA ARG A 282 5.81 -12.79 -16.33
C ARG A 282 6.18 -11.80 -15.24
N ALA A 283 6.36 -12.27 -14.00
CA ALA A 283 6.76 -11.41 -12.89
C ALA A 283 8.18 -10.85 -13.06
N GLN A 284 9.14 -11.61 -13.63
CA GLN A 284 10.48 -11.09 -13.94
C GLN A 284 10.44 -10.02 -15.04
N TYR A 285 9.70 -10.28 -16.13
CA TYR A 285 9.50 -9.27 -17.19
C TYR A 285 8.80 -8.02 -16.65
N PHE A 286 7.78 -8.18 -15.81
CA PHE A 286 7.08 -7.06 -15.21
C PHE A 286 7.99 -6.26 -14.27
N ALA A 287 8.78 -6.93 -13.42
CA ALA A 287 9.75 -6.26 -12.56
C ALA A 287 10.81 -5.50 -13.37
N HIS A 288 11.27 -6.07 -14.50
CA HIS A 288 12.19 -5.39 -15.42
C HIS A 288 11.53 -4.17 -16.06
N PHE A 289 10.30 -4.29 -16.57
CA PHE A 289 9.53 -3.19 -17.15
C PHE A 289 9.33 -2.04 -16.15
N ILE A 290 8.93 -2.34 -14.92
CA ILE A 290 8.75 -1.33 -13.86
C ILE A 290 10.07 -0.63 -13.57
N GLU A 291 11.20 -1.35 -13.52
CA GLU A 291 12.51 -0.71 -13.33
C GLU A 291 12.88 0.22 -14.48
N GLU A 292 12.74 -0.22 -15.74
CA GLU A 292 13.05 0.60 -16.92
C GLU A 292 12.16 1.85 -16.98
N LEU A 293 10.86 1.70 -16.73
CA LEU A 293 9.92 2.84 -16.71
C LEU A 293 10.26 3.82 -15.57
N ARG A 294 10.62 3.30 -14.39
CA ARG A 294 11.05 4.11 -13.25
C ARG A 294 12.37 4.84 -13.53
N LEU A 295 13.31 4.22 -14.25
CA LEU A 295 14.58 4.84 -14.64
C LEU A 295 14.37 5.92 -15.71
N ALA A 296 13.47 5.69 -16.67
CA ALA A 296 13.07 6.69 -17.65
C ALA A 296 12.39 7.90 -16.98
N ASN A 297 11.62 7.64 -15.90
CA ASN A 297 10.91 8.63 -15.10
C ASN A 297 10.18 9.72 -15.95
N PRO A 298 9.35 9.32 -16.94
CA PRO A 298 8.62 10.29 -17.77
C PRO A 298 7.65 11.10 -16.91
N HIS A 299 7.15 12.22 -17.41
CA HIS A 299 6.19 13.04 -16.71
C HIS A 299 5.17 13.66 -17.67
N SER A 300 3.99 13.99 -17.15
CA SER A 300 2.89 14.58 -17.92
C SER A 300 2.55 13.73 -19.18
N GLU A 301 2.39 14.35 -20.34
CA GLU A 301 2.01 13.70 -21.61
C GLU A 301 3.02 12.66 -22.12
N ALA A 302 4.26 12.66 -21.61
CA ALA A 302 5.28 11.68 -22.01
C ALA A 302 5.07 10.29 -21.37
N THR A 303 4.30 10.20 -20.29
CA THR A 303 4.18 8.97 -19.50
C THR A 303 3.59 7.81 -20.29
N LEU A 304 2.45 8.02 -20.95
CA LEU A 304 1.73 6.96 -21.65
C LEU A 304 2.53 6.40 -22.82
N SER A 305 3.07 7.28 -23.66
CA SER A 305 3.86 6.89 -24.85
C SER A 305 5.16 6.15 -24.47
N THR A 306 5.83 6.59 -23.40
CA THR A 306 7.02 5.93 -22.85
C THR A 306 6.67 4.55 -22.31
N ALA A 307 5.61 4.44 -21.50
CA ALA A 307 5.16 3.17 -20.95
C ALA A 307 4.78 2.17 -22.05
N ASN A 308 4.03 2.59 -23.07
CA ASN A 308 3.63 1.75 -24.20
C ASN A 308 4.82 1.21 -24.99
N SER A 309 5.81 2.07 -25.22
CA SER A 309 7.02 1.69 -25.93
C SER A 309 7.84 0.69 -25.12
N LEU A 310 8.04 0.96 -23.82
CA LEU A 310 8.79 0.08 -22.93
C LEU A 310 8.14 -1.29 -22.75
N LEU A 311 6.82 -1.33 -22.58
CA LEU A 311 6.05 -2.55 -22.38
C LEU A 311 6.15 -3.49 -23.60
N LYS A 312 6.01 -2.95 -24.82
CA LYS A 312 6.18 -3.73 -26.06
C LYS A 312 7.62 -4.17 -26.31
N SER A 313 8.61 -3.40 -25.83
CA SER A 313 10.02 -3.78 -25.95
C SER A 313 10.49 -4.79 -24.90
N THR A 314 9.86 -4.79 -23.72
CA THR A 314 10.25 -5.65 -22.59
C THR A 314 9.65 -7.04 -22.72
N PHE A 315 8.36 -7.14 -23.07
CA PHE A 315 7.70 -8.43 -23.24
C PHE A 315 7.89 -8.94 -24.67
N LYS A 316 8.68 -10.01 -24.84
CA LYS A 316 8.86 -10.70 -26.11
C LYS A 316 7.53 -11.35 -26.49
N ASN A 317 6.95 -10.95 -27.62
CA ASN A 317 5.66 -11.43 -28.15
C ASN A 317 4.39 -10.86 -27.45
N TRP A 318 4.17 -9.56 -27.60
CA TRP A 318 3.02 -8.85 -27.00
C TRP A 318 1.64 -9.48 -27.29
N SER A 319 1.42 -10.05 -28.48
CA SER A 319 0.13 -10.70 -28.80
C SER A 319 -0.16 -11.93 -27.94
N GLU A 320 0.87 -12.68 -27.52
CA GLU A 320 0.71 -13.80 -26.60
C GLU A 320 0.39 -13.32 -25.18
N ILE A 321 0.94 -12.17 -24.77
CA ILE A 321 0.62 -11.55 -23.49
C ILE A 321 -0.85 -11.14 -23.44
N GLU A 322 -1.35 -10.51 -24.52
CA GLU A 322 -2.76 -10.12 -24.65
C GLU A 322 -3.70 -11.31 -24.65
N GLN A 323 -3.39 -12.35 -25.43
CA GLN A 323 -4.19 -13.57 -25.45
C GLN A 323 -4.18 -14.27 -24.08
N GLY A 324 -3.01 -14.38 -23.45
CA GLY A 324 -2.90 -14.98 -22.13
C GLY A 324 -3.64 -14.19 -21.05
N PHE A 325 -3.76 -12.86 -21.18
CA PHE A 325 -4.60 -12.05 -20.29
C PHE A 325 -6.08 -12.36 -20.48
N ALA A 326 -6.55 -12.44 -21.72
CA ALA A 326 -7.92 -12.81 -22.02
C ALA A 326 -8.25 -14.22 -21.48
N ASP A 327 -7.34 -15.17 -21.67
CA ASP A 327 -7.45 -16.54 -21.15
C ASP A 327 -7.43 -16.57 -19.61
N PHE A 328 -6.57 -15.76 -18.98
CA PHE A 328 -6.55 -15.62 -17.53
C PHE A 328 -7.92 -15.14 -17.02
N VAL A 329 -8.46 -14.06 -17.57
CA VAL A 329 -9.73 -13.47 -17.13
C VAL A 329 -10.92 -14.42 -17.37
N GLU A 330 -10.96 -15.11 -18.50
CA GLU A 330 -12.04 -16.06 -18.83
C GLU A 330 -12.09 -17.26 -17.87
N ASN A 331 -10.94 -17.64 -17.30
CA ASN A 331 -10.83 -18.75 -16.36
C ASN A 331 -11.05 -18.35 -14.89
N ILE A 332 -11.20 -17.06 -14.56
CA ILE A 332 -11.41 -16.63 -13.17
C ILE A 332 -12.73 -17.18 -12.63
N GLN A 333 -12.65 -17.88 -11.51
CA GLN A 333 -13.78 -18.39 -10.74
C GLN A 333 -13.68 -17.90 -9.29
N PRO A 334 -14.39 -16.81 -8.91
CA PRO A 334 -14.30 -16.28 -7.57
C PRO A 334 -14.78 -17.31 -6.53
N SER A 335 -13.98 -17.54 -5.48
CA SER A 335 -14.42 -18.38 -4.37
C SER A 335 -15.50 -17.68 -3.56
N PHE A 336 -15.39 -16.37 -3.41
CA PHE A 336 -16.29 -15.59 -2.56
C PHE A 336 -17.34 -14.86 -3.38
N HIS A 337 -18.58 -14.87 -2.89
CA HIS A 337 -19.62 -13.99 -3.40
C HIS A 337 -20.53 -13.46 -2.29
N ILE A 338 -20.57 -12.13 -2.13
CA ILE A 338 -21.47 -11.48 -1.16
C ILE A 338 -22.84 -11.31 -1.81
N VAL A 339 -23.71 -12.30 -1.64
CA VAL A 339 -25.12 -12.24 -2.06
C VAL A 339 -25.84 -11.11 -1.29
N SER A 340 -25.61 -11.03 0.01
CA SER A 340 -26.13 -9.96 0.86
C SER A 340 -25.23 -9.76 2.09
N GLY A 341 -25.03 -8.50 2.48
CA GLY A 341 -24.03 -8.11 3.48
C GLY A 341 -24.59 -7.23 4.59
N PRO A 342 -23.75 -6.44 5.29
CA PRO A 342 -22.33 -6.14 5.01
C PRO A 342 -21.34 -7.03 5.79
N TRP A 343 -20.70 -7.97 5.09
CA TRP A 343 -19.66 -8.83 5.67
C TRP A 343 -18.32 -8.10 5.81
N GLU A 344 -17.63 -8.37 6.92
CA GLU A 344 -16.26 -7.97 7.22
C GLU A 344 -15.40 -9.22 7.47
N GLN A 345 -14.06 -9.07 7.52
CA GLN A 345 -13.12 -10.19 7.65
C GLN A 345 -11.89 -9.82 8.49
N ASP A 346 -11.49 -10.73 9.39
CA ASP A 346 -10.27 -10.73 10.20
C ASP A 346 -9.67 -12.14 10.09
N GLY A 347 -8.51 -12.26 9.44
CA GLY A 347 -7.95 -13.56 9.09
C GLY A 347 -8.98 -14.41 8.36
N ASN A 348 -9.31 -15.56 8.94
CA ASN A 348 -10.30 -16.51 8.41
C ASN A 348 -11.70 -16.36 9.01
N ALA A 349 -11.91 -15.38 9.89
CA ALA A 349 -13.20 -15.15 10.53
C ALA A 349 -13.98 -14.06 9.80
N TYR A 350 -15.27 -14.29 9.61
CA TYR A 350 -16.20 -13.36 8.96
C TYR A 350 -17.29 -12.97 9.95
N TRP A 351 -17.77 -11.73 9.87
CA TRP A 351 -18.92 -11.28 10.67
C TRP A 351 -19.72 -10.23 9.91
N LEU A 352 -20.95 -10.03 10.34
CA LEU A 352 -21.78 -8.94 9.87
C LEU A 352 -21.45 -7.68 10.65
N ARG A 353 -21.20 -6.59 9.94
CA ARG A 353 -21.25 -5.27 10.56
C ARG A 353 -22.70 -4.93 10.89
N ASN A 354 -22.93 -4.35 12.06
CA ASN A 354 -24.28 -4.02 12.52
C ASN A 354 -24.99 -3.11 11.51
N THR A 355 -26.18 -3.50 11.07
CA THR A 355 -27.05 -2.70 10.20
C THR A 355 -28.47 -2.75 10.71
N GLN A 356 -29.30 -1.83 10.21
CA GLN A 356 -30.74 -1.85 10.46
C GLN A 356 -31.47 -2.98 9.69
N SER A 357 -30.76 -3.75 8.86
CA SER A 357 -31.37 -4.82 8.06
C SER A 357 -31.82 -5.98 8.96
N THR A 358 -33.06 -6.39 8.80
CA THR A 358 -33.60 -7.62 9.40
C THR A 358 -33.49 -8.81 8.45
N ALA A 359 -32.97 -8.66 7.24
CA ALA A 359 -32.81 -9.78 6.32
C ALA A 359 -31.67 -10.72 6.75
N LEU A 360 -31.77 -11.99 6.37
CA LEU A 360 -30.68 -12.95 6.53
C LEU A 360 -29.60 -12.63 5.48
N SER A 361 -28.43 -12.20 5.95
CA SER A 361 -27.27 -11.93 5.09
C SER A 361 -26.57 -13.24 4.71
N ARG A 362 -26.02 -13.29 3.49
CA ARG A 362 -25.42 -14.48 2.90
C ARG A 362 -24.09 -14.15 2.21
N LEU A 363 -23.03 -14.86 2.61
CA LEU A 363 -21.73 -14.89 1.93
C LEU A 363 -21.47 -16.31 1.42
N ASP A 364 -21.44 -16.48 0.11
CA ASP A 364 -21.10 -17.75 -0.50
C ASP A 364 -19.59 -17.95 -0.58
N ILE A 365 -19.15 -19.18 -0.29
CA ILE A 365 -17.78 -19.64 -0.40
C ILE A 365 -17.81 -20.93 -1.24
N THR A 366 -17.31 -20.85 -2.47
CA THR A 366 -17.35 -21.90 -3.49
C THR A 366 -15.98 -21.99 -4.18
N PRO A 367 -14.94 -22.48 -3.49
CA PRO A 367 -13.62 -22.59 -4.07
C PRO A 367 -13.66 -23.53 -5.29
N PRO A 368 -13.05 -23.15 -6.43
CA PRO A 368 -12.96 -24.04 -7.57
C PRO A 368 -12.02 -25.21 -7.26
N SER A 369 -12.38 -26.42 -7.71
CA SER A 369 -11.55 -27.61 -7.54
C SER A 369 -10.27 -27.58 -8.38
N THR A 370 -10.28 -26.80 -9.46
CA THR A 370 -9.16 -26.58 -10.38
C THR A 370 -9.21 -25.13 -10.83
N ALA A 371 -8.13 -24.39 -10.61
CA ALA A 371 -7.99 -23.01 -11.05
C ALA A 371 -6.57 -22.76 -11.55
N ASN A 372 -6.45 -21.85 -12.51
CA ASN A 372 -5.18 -21.31 -13.00
C ASN A 372 -4.87 -19.92 -12.40
N HIS A 373 -5.62 -19.53 -11.38
CA HIS A 373 -5.45 -18.30 -10.60
C HIS A 373 -5.33 -18.64 -9.11
N PRO A 374 -4.81 -17.73 -8.27
CA PRO A 374 -4.78 -17.94 -6.82
C PRO A 374 -6.20 -18.12 -6.26
N VAL A 375 -6.38 -19.07 -5.35
CA VAL A 375 -7.66 -19.43 -4.73
C VAL A 375 -7.49 -19.40 -3.23
N MET A 376 -8.28 -18.57 -2.55
CA MET A 376 -8.15 -18.35 -1.10
C MET A 376 -6.67 -18.19 -0.68
N ASP A 377 -5.95 -17.31 -1.35
CA ASP A 377 -4.50 -17.16 -1.32
C ASP A 377 -3.98 -16.41 -0.08
N PHE A 378 -4.49 -16.84 1.08
CA PHE A 378 -4.13 -16.40 2.40
C PHE A 378 -4.10 -17.60 3.37
N PRO A 379 -3.43 -17.50 4.52
CA PRO A 379 -3.26 -18.63 5.43
C PRO A 379 -4.60 -19.24 5.88
N ALA A 380 -4.70 -20.57 5.83
CA ALA A 380 -5.86 -21.33 6.27
C ALA A 380 -6.16 -21.12 7.77
N PRO A 381 -7.40 -21.38 8.23
CA PRO A 381 -7.74 -21.27 9.64
C PRO A 381 -6.87 -22.18 10.52
N LYS A 382 -6.47 -21.70 11.71
CA LYS A 382 -5.74 -22.52 12.67
C LYS A 382 -6.55 -23.75 13.08
N PRO A 383 -5.91 -24.93 13.24
CA PRO A 383 -6.59 -26.11 13.77
C PRO A 383 -7.26 -25.82 15.13
N SER A 384 -8.43 -26.42 15.35
CA SER A 384 -9.20 -26.28 16.58
C SER A 384 -9.65 -27.66 17.06
N SER A 385 -9.57 -27.92 18.37
CA SER A 385 -10.04 -29.19 18.97
C SER A 385 -11.56 -29.40 18.88
N LEU A 386 -12.31 -28.36 18.51
CA LEU A 386 -13.76 -28.42 18.32
C LEU A 386 -14.15 -28.78 16.87
N ILE A 387 -13.17 -28.86 15.96
CA ILE A 387 -13.38 -29.05 14.52
C ILE A 387 -12.95 -30.45 14.08
N ASP A 388 -13.85 -31.15 13.39
CA ASP A 388 -13.70 -32.54 12.97
C ASP A 388 -13.83 -32.63 11.42
N VAL A 389 -12.87 -32.04 10.69
CA VAL A 389 -12.82 -32.08 9.21
C VAL A 389 -11.60 -32.88 8.77
N ALA A 390 -11.83 -34.06 8.20
CA ALA A 390 -10.76 -34.99 7.79
C ALA A 390 -10.89 -35.49 6.34
N ASN A 391 -12.04 -35.30 5.68
CA ASN A 391 -12.27 -35.71 4.30
C ASN A 391 -13.26 -34.79 3.58
N LYS A 392 -13.36 -34.94 2.25
CA LYS A 392 -14.19 -34.10 1.37
C LYS A 392 -15.69 -34.09 1.66
N HIS A 393 -16.22 -35.07 2.40
CA HIS A 393 -17.63 -35.14 2.79
C HIS A 393 -17.93 -34.38 4.10
N GLN A 394 -16.91 -33.73 4.67
CA GLN A 394 -17.00 -33.01 5.93
C GLN A 394 -16.75 -31.53 5.77
N VAL A 395 -17.46 -30.74 6.54
CA VAL A 395 -17.26 -29.30 6.66
C VAL A 395 -17.66 -28.83 8.04
N ALA A 396 -17.00 -27.79 8.53
CA ALA A 396 -17.34 -27.23 9.82
C ALA A 396 -17.30 -25.70 9.82
N ALA A 397 -17.91 -25.12 10.84
CA ALA A 397 -17.77 -23.70 11.15
C ALA A 397 -17.59 -23.51 12.65
N LEU A 398 -16.61 -22.71 13.04
CA LEU A 398 -16.43 -22.25 14.41
C LEU A 398 -17.08 -20.88 14.56
N ILE A 399 -18.05 -20.77 15.47
CA ILE A 399 -18.70 -19.51 15.82
C ILE A 399 -18.08 -19.01 17.13
N GLU A 400 -17.52 -17.79 17.10
CA GLU A 400 -17.12 -17.03 18.27
C GLU A 400 -18.19 -15.97 18.56
N PHE A 401 -18.88 -16.13 19.68
CA PHE A 401 -20.00 -15.27 20.06
C PHE A 401 -19.51 -13.99 20.75
N GLU A 402 -19.92 -12.85 20.20
CA GLU A 402 -19.92 -11.58 20.93
C GLU A 402 -20.70 -11.72 22.24
N ALA A 403 -20.03 -11.50 23.38
CA ALA A 403 -20.55 -11.84 24.70
C ALA A 403 -21.82 -11.04 25.04
N ALA A 404 -21.86 -9.76 24.65
CA ALA A 404 -23.01 -8.89 24.88
C ALA A 404 -24.22 -9.23 23.98
N GLN A 405 -24.04 -10.10 22.99
CA GLN A 405 -25.07 -10.42 21.98
C GLN A 405 -25.42 -11.91 21.95
N LEU A 406 -24.99 -12.70 22.95
CA LEU A 406 -25.17 -14.16 22.95
C LEU A 406 -26.63 -14.60 22.66
N HIS A 407 -27.60 -13.82 23.13
CA HIS A 407 -29.03 -14.08 23.00
C HIS A 407 -29.69 -13.23 21.90
N ARG A 408 -28.96 -12.91 20.84
CA ARG A 408 -29.45 -12.04 19.77
C ARG A 408 -29.11 -12.59 18.39
N GLY A 409 -30.14 -12.82 17.58
CA GLY A 409 -30.03 -13.01 16.15
C GLY A 409 -29.70 -14.45 15.74
N LYS A 410 -29.33 -14.61 14.47
CA LYS A 410 -29.02 -15.92 13.86
C LYS A 410 -27.63 -15.93 13.27
N ILE A 411 -26.88 -16.99 13.47
CA ILE A 411 -25.61 -17.21 12.76
C ILE A 411 -25.40 -18.68 12.45
N GLY A 412 -24.79 -18.98 11.31
CA GLY A 412 -24.44 -20.35 10.98
C GLY A 412 -23.97 -20.52 9.55
N ILE A 413 -24.11 -21.74 9.08
CA ILE A 413 -23.58 -22.21 7.80
C ILE A 413 -24.69 -22.90 7.00
N ALA A 414 -24.64 -22.81 5.68
CA ALA A 414 -25.43 -23.62 4.79
C ALA A 414 -24.55 -24.45 3.86
N LEU A 415 -25.00 -25.68 3.56
CA LEU A 415 -24.49 -26.46 2.44
C LEU A 415 -25.17 -25.99 1.16
N GLN A 416 -24.40 -25.69 0.12
CA GLN A 416 -24.94 -25.32 -1.19
C GLN A 416 -25.36 -26.56 -1.99
N GLY A 417 -26.52 -26.48 -2.62
CA GLY A 417 -27.04 -27.45 -3.59
C GLY A 417 -26.85 -26.98 -5.03
N LYS A 418 -27.85 -27.24 -5.89
CA LYS A 418 -27.86 -26.72 -7.26
C LYS A 418 -28.07 -25.20 -7.30
N ARG A 419 -27.19 -24.49 -7.99
CA ARG A 419 -27.36 -23.07 -8.33
C ARG A 419 -28.32 -22.90 -9.50
N ASN A 420 -29.20 -21.91 -9.45
CA ASN A 420 -30.12 -21.62 -10.57
C ASN A 420 -29.31 -21.30 -11.84
N GLN A 421 -29.80 -21.71 -13.03
CA GLN A 421 -29.08 -21.47 -14.30
C GLN A 421 -28.86 -19.98 -14.58
N LYS A 422 -29.81 -19.11 -14.23
CA LYS A 422 -29.66 -17.65 -14.38
C LYS A 422 -28.55 -17.13 -13.45
N ASN A 423 -28.55 -17.54 -12.19
CA ASN A 423 -27.51 -17.16 -11.22
C ASN A 423 -26.13 -17.71 -11.62
N GLN A 424 -26.08 -18.92 -12.19
CA GLN A 424 -24.85 -19.49 -12.72
C GLN A 424 -24.28 -18.67 -13.89
N LYS A 425 -25.14 -18.20 -14.81
CA LYS A 425 -24.74 -17.30 -15.90
C LYS A 425 -24.30 -15.94 -15.37
N TYR A 426 -25.08 -15.36 -14.44
CA TYR A 426 -24.76 -14.09 -13.79
C TYR A 426 -23.38 -14.14 -13.14
N ARG A 427 -23.08 -15.15 -12.32
CA ARG A 427 -21.80 -15.24 -11.59
C ARG A 427 -20.56 -15.48 -12.46
N ARG A 428 -20.71 -15.69 -13.77
CA ARG A 428 -19.57 -15.72 -14.70
C ARG A 428 -19.11 -14.32 -15.11
N THR A 429 -20.03 -13.37 -15.19
CA THR A 429 -19.76 -12.04 -15.76
C THR A 429 -20.15 -10.89 -14.85
N PHE A 430 -21.01 -11.14 -13.86
CA PHE A 430 -21.64 -10.15 -12.98
C PHE A 430 -22.43 -9.06 -13.73
N VAL A 431 -22.86 -9.36 -14.96
CA VAL A 431 -23.73 -8.52 -15.79
C VAL A 431 -25.16 -9.03 -15.70
N GLY A 432 -26.10 -8.12 -15.44
CA GLY A 432 -27.53 -8.41 -15.22
C GLY A 432 -27.91 -8.48 -13.74
N GLU A 433 -28.94 -9.25 -13.43
CA GLU A 433 -29.49 -9.39 -12.07
C GLU A 433 -29.43 -10.84 -11.57
N GLU A 434 -29.16 -11.01 -10.28
CA GLU A 434 -29.21 -12.30 -9.59
C GLU A 434 -30.56 -12.48 -8.87
N GLN A 435 -31.09 -13.71 -8.88
CA GLN A 435 -32.27 -14.11 -8.10
C GLN A 435 -31.85 -15.17 -7.07
N ALA A 436 -31.14 -14.74 -6.03
CA ALA A 436 -30.45 -15.64 -5.10
C ALA A 436 -31.39 -16.56 -4.28
N SER A 437 -32.67 -16.23 -4.17
CA SER A 437 -33.70 -17.09 -3.55
C SER A 437 -33.91 -18.40 -4.30
N ASP A 438 -33.59 -18.44 -5.59
CA ASP A 438 -33.78 -19.63 -6.43
C ASP A 438 -32.67 -20.67 -6.25
N ASP A 439 -31.60 -20.33 -5.54
CA ASP A 439 -30.52 -21.27 -5.24
C ASP A 439 -30.97 -22.27 -4.17
N GLN A 440 -30.49 -23.50 -4.30
CA GLN A 440 -30.73 -24.54 -3.30
C GLN A 440 -29.74 -24.44 -2.15
N LEU A 441 -30.23 -24.35 -0.92
CA LEU A 441 -29.43 -24.29 0.29
C LEU A 441 -30.03 -25.19 1.37
N LEU A 442 -29.18 -25.89 2.13
CA LEU A 442 -29.56 -26.49 3.41
C LEU A 442 -28.88 -25.72 4.53
N MET A 443 -29.65 -24.92 5.26
CA MET A 443 -29.21 -23.95 6.25
C MET A 443 -29.24 -24.54 7.65
N LEU A 444 -28.18 -24.28 8.42
CA LEU A 444 -28.04 -24.63 9.84
C LEU A 444 -27.68 -23.36 10.62
N LEU A 445 -28.62 -22.87 11.42
CA LEU A 445 -28.56 -21.56 12.08
C LEU A 445 -28.73 -21.72 13.59
N ILE A 446 -27.79 -21.18 14.36
CA ILE A 446 -27.97 -21.00 15.80
C ILE A 446 -28.76 -19.72 16.01
N GLU A 447 -29.92 -19.83 16.67
CA GLU A 447 -30.77 -18.71 17.05
C GLU A 447 -30.61 -18.42 18.54
N ASP A 448 -30.29 -17.16 18.86
CA ASP A 448 -30.18 -16.60 20.22
C ASP A 448 -29.34 -17.46 21.19
N GLY A 449 -28.33 -18.16 20.66
CA GLY A 449 -27.46 -19.05 21.42
C GLY A 449 -28.21 -20.20 22.13
N SER A 450 -29.40 -20.57 21.67
CA SER A 450 -30.34 -21.38 22.44
C SER A 450 -30.89 -22.60 21.69
N HIS A 451 -31.07 -22.49 20.38
CA HIS A 451 -31.59 -23.56 19.53
C HIS A 451 -30.87 -23.56 18.18
N LEU A 452 -30.77 -24.73 17.55
CA LEU A 452 -30.38 -24.90 16.16
C LEU A 452 -31.64 -25.01 15.29
N ILE A 453 -31.72 -24.15 14.28
CA ILE A 453 -32.74 -24.17 13.23
C ILE A 453 -32.13 -24.78 11.98
N ILE A 454 -32.85 -25.72 11.37
CA ILE A 454 -32.44 -26.39 10.15
C ILE A 454 -33.55 -26.22 9.13
N ASN A 455 -33.24 -25.50 8.06
CA ASN A 455 -34.20 -25.12 7.04
C ASN A 455 -33.59 -25.31 5.65
N ALA A 456 -34.43 -25.44 4.63
CA ALA A 456 -33.99 -25.59 3.26
C ALA A 456 -34.59 -24.48 2.39
N GLN A 457 -33.80 -23.97 1.45
CA GLN A 457 -34.25 -23.05 0.41
C GLN A 457 -34.33 -23.80 -0.91
N SER A 458 -35.41 -23.59 -1.66
CA SER A 458 -35.61 -24.16 -3.01
C SER A 458 -35.48 -25.69 -3.07
N TYR A 459 -35.88 -26.36 -1.98
CA TYR A 459 -36.09 -27.80 -1.89
C TYR A 459 -37.56 -28.08 -1.56
N ASP A 460 -38.26 -28.73 -2.48
CA ASP A 460 -39.63 -29.14 -2.25
C ASP A 460 -39.70 -30.19 -1.14
N ASN A 461 -40.69 -30.07 -0.26
CA ASN A 461 -41.02 -31.05 0.78
C ASN A 461 -40.01 -31.20 1.95
N PHE A 462 -39.02 -30.31 2.12
CA PHE A 462 -38.23 -30.28 3.35
C PHE A 462 -38.96 -29.48 4.44
N LYS A 463 -39.32 -30.14 5.54
CA LYS A 463 -39.91 -29.47 6.71
C LYS A 463 -38.80 -28.94 7.62
N ALA A 464 -38.86 -27.65 7.93
CA ALA A 464 -37.93 -27.03 8.87
C ALA A 464 -37.96 -27.76 10.22
N LYS A 465 -36.79 -27.89 10.84
CA LYS A 465 -36.60 -28.54 12.14
C LYS A 465 -35.96 -27.55 13.11
N GLN A 466 -36.30 -27.67 14.38
CA GLN A 466 -35.71 -26.91 15.46
C GLN A 466 -35.31 -27.85 16.59
N ILE A 467 -34.09 -27.69 17.09
CA ILE A 467 -33.49 -28.56 18.11
C ILE A 467 -32.91 -27.66 19.20
N ALA A 468 -33.31 -27.89 20.46
CA ALA A 468 -32.74 -27.16 21.59
C ALA A 468 -31.28 -27.54 21.83
N LEU A 469 -30.44 -26.55 22.16
CA LEU A 469 -29.09 -26.83 22.66
C LEU A 469 -29.20 -27.43 24.07
N THR A 470 -28.44 -28.49 24.35
CA THR A 470 -28.46 -29.13 25.68
C THR A 470 -27.99 -28.17 26.78
N PRO A 471 -28.36 -28.40 28.05
CA PRO A 471 -27.86 -27.59 29.16
C PRO A 471 -26.33 -27.54 29.23
N GLU A 472 -25.65 -28.63 28.87
CA GLU A 472 -24.18 -28.71 28.88
C GLU A 472 -23.57 -27.84 27.78
N ILE A 473 -24.13 -27.86 26.56
CA ILE A 473 -23.70 -26.98 25.47
C ILE A 473 -23.96 -25.52 25.82
N LYS A 474 -25.13 -25.19 26.36
CA LYS A 474 -25.46 -23.82 26.80
C LYS A 474 -24.50 -23.33 27.88
N SER A 475 -24.20 -24.15 28.88
CA SER A 475 -23.24 -23.83 29.93
C SER A 475 -21.82 -23.65 29.39
N ALA A 476 -21.36 -24.53 28.49
CA ALA A 476 -20.08 -24.42 27.82
C ALA A 476 -19.98 -23.15 26.95
N LEU A 477 -21.04 -22.86 26.20
CA LEU A 477 -21.16 -21.66 25.37
C LEU A 477 -21.10 -20.37 26.20
N ILE A 478 -21.75 -20.34 27.37
CA ILE A 478 -21.64 -19.19 28.30
C ILE A 478 -20.21 -19.05 28.83
N ALA A 479 -19.48 -20.14 29.04
CA ALA A 479 -18.13 -20.11 29.60
C ALA A 479 -17.05 -19.70 28.56
N ASP A 480 -17.03 -20.32 27.38
CA ASP A 480 -15.96 -20.15 26.38
C ASP A 480 -16.38 -19.29 25.17
N LYS A 481 -17.67 -18.98 25.03
CA LYS A 481 -18.24 -18.18 23.93
C LYS A 481 -17.99 -18.77 22.55
N LYS A 482 -17.72 -20.08 22.45
CA LYS A 482 -17.47 -20.77 21.19
C LYS A 482 -18.39 -21.96 20.99
N LEU A 483 -18.81 -22.15 19.75
CA LEU A 483 -19.55 -23.33 19.30
C LEU A 483 -19.07 -23.71 17.91
N ALA A 484 -18.69 -24.97 17.71
CA ALA A 484 -18.44 -25.51 16.39
C ALA A 484 -19.65 -26.30 15.89
N ILE A 485 -20.02 -26.06 14.63
CA ILE A 485 -20.98 -26.85 13.88
C ILE A 485 -20.18 -27.75 12.93
N ASN A 486 -20.18 -29.05 13.16
CA ASN A 486 -19.49 -30.04 12.31
C ASN A 486 -20.53 -30.86 11.54
N LEU A 487 -20.35 -30.94 10.23
CA LEU A 487 -21.28 -31.57 9.30
C LEU A 487 -20.58 -32.69 8.55
N THR A 488 -21.19 -33.87 8.51
CA THR A 488 -20.77 -34.97 7.63
C THR A 488 -21.93 -35.33 6.71
N LEU A 489 -21.72 -35.19 5.39
CA LEU A 489 -22.69 -35.59 4.37
C LEU A 489 -22.53 -37.08 4.09
N GLU A 490 -23.49 -37.90 4.53
CA GLU A 490 -23.51 -39.34 4.33
C GLU A 490 -24.46 -39.74 3.20
N GLN A 491 -24.50 -41.03 2.82
CA GLN A 491 -25.28 -41.50 1.67
C GLN A 491 -26.80 -41.25 1.76
N ALA A 492 -27.36 -41.12 2.98
CA ALA A 492 -28.81 -40.94 3.20
C ALA A 492 -29.16 -39.91 4.28
N GLN A 493 -28.17 -39.29 4.92
CA GLN A 493 -28.39 -38.38 6.04
C GLN A 493 -27.29 -37.33 6.16
N LEU A 494 -27.60 -36.26 6.87
CA LEU A 494 -26.62 -35.30 7.36
C LEU A 494 -26.38 -35.56 8.85
N SER A 495 -25.16 -35.94 9.19
CA SER A 495 -24.71 -36.07 10.58
C SER A 495 -24.23 -34.71 11.08
N ILE A 496 -24.76 -34.27 12.23
CA ILE A 496 -24.50 -32.94 12.79
C ILE A 496 -23.95 -33.12 14.21
N ASN A 497 -22.76 -32.58 14.44
CA ASN A 497 -22.13 -32.55 15.76
C ASN A 497 -21.87 -31.10 16.19
N LEU A 498 -22.45 -30.72 17.32
CA LEU A 498 -22.20 -29.44 17.97
C LEU A 498 -21.14 -29.63 19.05
N HIS A 499 -20.00 -28.95 18.94
CA HIS A 499 -18.91 -29.00 19.92
C HIS A 499 -18.71 -27.67 20.62
N ALA A 500 -18.63 -27.70 21.95
CA ALA A 500 -18.27 -26.55 22.78
C ALA A 500 -17.23 -26.96 23.83
N GLN A 501 -16.53 -25.98 24.39
CA GLN A 501 -15.50 -26.21 25.39
C GLN A 501 -16.00 -25.83 26.79
N ARG A 502 -15.80 -26.69 27.78
CA ARG A 502 -16.01 -26.37 29.20
C ARG A 502 -14.75 -26.73 29.99
N GLY A 503 -13.96 -25.71 30.36
CA GLY A 503 -12.63 -25.93 30.94
C GLY A 503 -11.71 -26.64 29.95
N SER A 504 -11.17 -27.80 30.31
CA SER A 504 -10.36 -28.65 29.41
C SER A 504 -11.17 -29.71 28.65
N LYS A 505 -12.48 -29.84 28.90
CA LYS A 505 -13.32 -30.89 28.30
C LYS A 505 -14.14 -30.40 27.10
N LYS A 506 -14.09 -31.15 26.00
CA LYS A 506 -15.01 -31.02 24.85
C LYS A 506 -16.39 -31.59 25.23
N VAL A 507 -17.44 -30.80 25.02
CA VAL A 507 -18.84 -31.19 25.18
C VAL A 507 -19.43 -31.35 23.78
N THR A 508 -20.13 -32.46 23.54
CA THR A 508 -20.71 -32.80 22.23
C THR A 508 -22.21 -33.01 22.34
N GLN A 509 -22.96 -32.45 21.40
CA GLN A 509 -24.35 -32.80 21.12
C GLN A 509 -24.44 -33.29 19.67
N GLN A 510 -24.94 -34.51 19.48
CA GLN A 510 -24.99 -35.19 18.18
C GLN A 510 -26.42 -35.54 17.79
N PHE A 511 -26.74 -35.40 16.52
CA PHE A 511 -27.99 -35.88 15.91
C PHE A 511 -27.83 -35.99 14.39
N SER A 512 -28.71 -36.75 13.75
CA SER A 512 -28.71 -36.96 12.29
C SER A 512 -30.05 -36.56 11.68
N ILE A 513 -30.00 -36.07 10.44
CA ILE A 513 -31.18 -35.69 9.68
C ILE A 513 -31.27 -36.51 8.41
N PRO A 514 -32.35 -37.27 8.20
CA PRO A 514 -32.55 -37.96 6.95
C PRO A 514 -32.71 -36.96 5.81
N LEU A 515 -31.99 -37.19 4.72
CA LEU A 515 -32.05 -36.39 3.51
C LEU A 515 -32.65 -37.24 2.38
N ASN A 516 -33.51 -36.64 1.55
CA ASN A 516 -34.02 -37.34 0.38
C ASN A 516 -32.94 -37.47 -0.70
N LYS A 517 -33.13 -38.39 -1.65
CA LYS A 517 -32.15 -38.67 -2.72
C LYS A 517 -31.80 -37.42 -3.55
N GLN A 518 -32.76 -36.52 -3.77
CA GLN A 518 -32.56 -35.30 -4.56
C GLN A 518 -31.63 -34.30 -3.84
N MET A 519 -31.77 -34.16 -2.52
CA MET A 519 -30.88 -33.33 -1.70
C MET A 519 -29.47 -33.91 -1.67
N ILE A 520 -29.33 -35.22 -1.40
CA ILE A 520 -28.02 -35.89 -1.37
C ILE A 520 -27.28 -35.73 -2.70
N ALA A 521 -27.98 -35.85 -3.84
CA ALA A 521 -27.35 -35.73 -5.15
C ALA A 521 -26.88 -34.32 -5.51
N THR A 522 -27.31 -33.28 -4.77
CA THR A 522 -27.03 -31.88 -5.11
C THR A 522 -26.16 -31.16 -4.09
N LEU A 523 -26.24 -31.52 -2.81
CA LEU A 523 -25.45 -30.89 -1.74
C LEU A 523 -23.96 -31.19 -1.87
N ASN A 524 -23.13 -30.20 -1.55
CA ASN A 524 -21.68 -30.32 -1.58
C ASN A 524 -21.05 -29.67 -0.33
N SER A 525 -20.27 -30.44 0.44
CA SER A 525 -19.55 -29.98 1.63
C SER A 525 -18.39 -29.04 1.36
N GLU A 526 -17.88 -28.99 0.12
CA GLU A 526 -16.85 -28.05 -0.32
C GLU A 526 -17.44 -26.69 -0.74
N LYS A 527 -18.77 -26.57 -0.80
CA LYS A 527 -19.49 -25.36 -1.23
C LYS A 527 -20.47 -24.92 -0.15
N ILE A 528 -20.18 -23.80 0.49
CA ILE A 528 -20.94 -23.37 1.66
C ILE A 528 -21.39 -21.93 1.56
N SER A 529 -22.36 -21.56 2.39
CA SER A 529 -22.70 -20.16 2.61
C SER A 529 -22.60 -19.86 4.10
N LEU A 530 -21.95 -18.75 4.44
CA LEU A 530 -22.03 -18.16 5.77
C LEU A 530 -23.29 -17.32 5.86
N LEU A 531 -24.03 -17.50 6.95
CA LEU A 531 -25.32 -16.87 7.15
C LEU A 531 -25.32 -16.12 8.48
N GLY A 532 -25.91 -14.92 8.48
CA GLY A 532 -26.05 -14.14 9.69
C GLY A 532 -27.23 -13.18 9.64
N GLN A 533 -27.79 -12.86 10.80
CA GLN A 533 -28.89 -11.91 10.95
C GLN A 533 -28.81 -11.25 12.32
N ASN A 534 -28.85 -9.92 12.37
CA ASN A 534 -29.00 -9.14 13.60
C ASN A 534 -27.96 -9.43 14.71
N ASN A 535 -26.71 -9.76 14.37
CA ASN A 535 -25.64 -10.00 15.32
C ASN A 535 -24.27 -9.58 14.76
N ASN A 536 -23.24 -9.61 15.61
CA ASN A 536 -21.83 -9.36 15.26
C ASN A 536 -20.93 -10.55 15.63
N HIS A 537 -21.49 -11.76 15.75
CA HIS A 537 -20.69 -12.96 16.01
C HIS A 537 -19.75 -13.23 14.83
N LYS A 538 -18.58 -13.79 15.13
CA LYS A 538 -17.59 -14.18 14.13
C LYS A 538 -17.79 -15.65 13.78
N ILE A 539 -17.72 -15.98 12.50
CA ILE A 539 -17.80 -17.36 12.00
C ILE A 539 -16.59 -17.66 11.11
N THR A 540 -15.89 -18.74 11.43
CA THR A 540 -14.72 -19.24 10.70
C THR A 540 -15.05 -20.58 10.05
N PRO A 541 -15.14 -20.66 8.71
CA PRO A 541 -15.36 -21.92 8.02
C PRO A 541 -14.08 -22.78 7.98
N TYR A 542 -14.27 -24.09 8.03
CA TYR A 542 -13.23 -25.11 7.88
C TYR A 542 -13.65 -26.05 6.76
N LEU A 543 -13.04 -25.86 5.59
CA LEU A 543 -13.24 -26.70 4.40
C LEU A 543 -12.16 -27.79 4.35
N PHE A 544 -12.49 -28.96 3.82
CA PHE A 544 -11.49 -29.98 3.55
C PHE A 544 -10.56 -29.51 2.41
N ASN A 545 -9.26 -29.54 2.65
CA ASN A 545 -8.25 -29.30 1.62
C ASN A 545 -7.34 -30.54 1.52
N PRO A 546 -7.34 -31.27 0.39
CA PRO A 546 -6.53 -32.48 0.22
C PRO A 546 -5.02 -32.19 0.19
N THR A 547 -4.63 -30.95 -0.08
CA THR A 547 -3.24 -30.52 -0.10
C THR A 547 -3.06 -29.46 0.98
N PRO A 548 -2.56 -29.81 2.18
CA PRO A 548 -2.26 -28.79 3.18
C PRO A 548 -1.27 -27.79 2.58
N SER A 549 -1.57 -26.49 2.70
CA SER A 549 -0.66 -25.43 2.30
C SER A 549 0.69 -25.66 2.99
N ARG A 550 1.70 -26.10 2.23
CA ARG A 550 3.06 -26.29 2.75
C ARG A 550 3.68 -24.91 2.96
N LEU A 551 3.35 -24.28 4.09
CA LEU A 551 4.21 -23.21 4.60
C LEU A 551 5.48 -23.90 5.10
N LEU A 552 6.60 -23.63 4.43
CA LEU A 552 7.91 -24.07 4.92
C LEU A 552 8.13 -23.56 6.34
N PRO A 553 8.82 -24.30 7.23
CA PRO A 553 9.24 -23.77 8.52
C PRO A 553 10.15 -22.55 8.28
N ILE A 554 9.78 -21.40 8.82
CA ILE A 554 10.58 -20.18 8.69
C ILE A 554 11.69 -20.21 9.72
N THR A 555 12.94 -20.08 9.30
CA THR A 555 14.01 -19.61 10.16
C THR A 555 14.03 -18.08 10.13
N ALA A 556 14.35 -17.44 11.25
CA ALA A 556 14.25 -15.99 11.46
C ALA A 556 15.11 -15.11 10.50
N GLU A 557 15.85 -15.71 9.57
CA GLU A 557 16.88 -15.05 8.76
C GLU A 557 16.46 -14.78 7.31
N ASN A 558 15.35 -15.33 6.79
CA ASN A 558 14.97 -15.16 5.38
C ASN A 558 13.55 -14.60 5.22
N ALA A 559 13.43 -13.27 5.08
CA ALA A 559 12.20 -12.64 4.60
C ALA A 559 12.07 -12.86 3.09
N LEU A 560 11.27 -13.84 2.68
CA LEU A 560 11.04 -14.16 1.26
C LEU A 560 9.73 -13.53 0.82
N THR A 561 9.79 -12.42 0.09
CA THR A 561 8.62 -11.70 -0.44
C THR A 561 8.10 -12.25 -1.76
N ASN A 562 8.87 -13.11 -2.45
CA ASN A 562 8.42 -13.74 -3.69
C ASN A 562 7.44 -14.89 -3.39
N PRO A 563 6.31 -15.02 -4.13
CA PRO A 563 5.26 -15.98 -3.83
C PRO A 563 5.70 -17.45 -4.00
N TRP A 564 6.80 -17.69 -4.72
CA TRP A 564 7.35 -19.03 -4.93
C TRP A 564 8.30 -19.49 -3.82
N LEU A 565 8.57 -18.64 -2.82
CA LEU A 565 9.49 -18.92 -1.71
C LEU A 565 10.91 -19.31 -2.16
N PHE A 566 11.34 -18.83 -3.34
CA PHE A 566 12.65 -19.11 -3.90
C PHE A 566 13.71 -18.19 -3.27
N LYS A 567 14.75 -18.76 -2.66
CA LYS A 567 15.79 -17.99 -1.94
C LYS A 567 16.72 -17.22 -2.87
N ASN A 568 17.10 -17.79 -4.01
CA ASN A 568 18.06 -17.20 -4.94
C ASN A 568 17.39 -16.22 -5.94
N TYR A 569 16.29 -15.58 -5.54
CA TYR A 569 15.52 -14.67 -6.40
C TYR A 569 16.31 -13.43 -6.84
N ASP A 570 17.21 -12.92 -5.98
CA ASP A 570 18.09 -11.80 -6.33
C ASP A 570 19.12 -12.18 -7.40
N LEU A 571 19.67 -13.40 -7.34
CA LEU A 571 20.55 -13.93 -8.39
C LEU A 571 19.76 -14.11 -9.70
N LEU A 572 18.57 -14.72 -9.63
CA LEU A 572 17.69 -14.88 -10.79
C LEU A 572 17.43 -13.54 -11.49
N ASN A 573 17.08 -12.49 -10.74
CA ASN A 573 16.83 -11.15 -11.27
C ASN A 573 18.06 -10.57 -11.98
N ARG A 574 19.27 -10.73 -11.42
CA ARG A 574 20.53 -10.28 -12.03
C ARG A 574 20.84 -11.02 -13.34
N VAL A 575 20.74 -12.35 -13.33
CA VAL A 575 20.97 -13.19 -14.52
C VAL A 575 19.92 -12.89 -15.60
N PHE A 576 18.65 -12.74 -15.21
CA PHE A 576 17.56 -12.38 -16.11
C PHE A 576 17.82 -11.05 -16.80
N LYS A 577 18.12 -9.98 -16.05
CA LYS A 577 18.45 -8.66 -16.63
C LYS A 577 19.68 -8.72 -17.53
N THR A 578 20.68 -9.51 -17.17
CA THR A 578 21.87 -9.70 -17.99
C THR A 578 21.50 -10.31 -19.35
N CYS A 579 20.65 -11.34 -19.36
CA CYS A 579 20.12 -11.92 -20.59
C CYS A 579 19.35 -10.88 -21.42
N GLN A 580 18.42 -10.14 -20.81
CA GLN A 580 17.63 -9.13 -21.54
C GLN A 580 18.50 -8.01 -22.14
N GLN A 581 19.53 -7.54 -21.43
CA GLN A 581 20.41 -6.47 -21.93
C GLN A 581 21.46 -6.94 -22.95
N HIS A 582 21.85 -8.21 -22.91
CA HIS A 582 22.97 -8.74 -23.70
C HIS A 582 22.61 -9.97 -24.53
N GLU A 583 21.34 -10.15 -24.88
CA GLU A 583 20.83 -11.30 -25.65
C GLU A 583 21.66 -11.57 -26.92
N GLY A 584 22.10 -10.52 -27.62
CA GLY A 584 22.94 -10.65 -28.82
C GLY A 584 24.33 -11.27 -28.58
N PHE A 585 24.82 -11.32 -27.34
CA PHE A 585 26.09 -11.91 -26.94
C PHE A 585 25.93 -13.25 -26.21
N ILE A 586 24.72 -13.57 -25.75
CA ILE A 586 24.40 -14.77 -24.97
C ILE A 586 23.25 -15.51 -25.67
N PRO A 587 23.54 -16.29 -26.72
CA PRO A 587 22.50 -16.97 -27.48
C PRO A 587 21.74 -17.95 -26.59
N GLN A 588 20.42 -18.09 -26.82
CA GLN A 588 19.52 -19.01 -26.10
C GLN A 588 19.26 -18.69 -24.61
N CYS A 589 19.73 -17.55 -24.11
CA CYS A 589 19.59 -17.20 -22.70
C CYS A 589 18.13 -17.14 -22.22
N ASP A 590 17.18 -16.73 -23.07
CA ASP A 590 15.76 -16.75 -22.70
C ASP A 590 15.25 -18.17 -22.48
N LEU A 591 15.56 -19.10 -23.38
CA LEU A 591 15.08 -20.48 -23.28
C LEU A 591 15.63 -21.16 -22.01
N GLU A 592 16.91 -20.95 -21.72
CA GLU A 592 17.55 -21.44 -20.50
C GLU A 592 16.88 -20.87 -19.25
N LEU A 593 16.61 -19.57 -19.23
CA LEU A 593 15.93 -18.91 -18.12
C LEU A 593 14.46 -19.33 -17.99
N SER A 594 13.70 -19.46 -19.07
CA SER A 594 12.31 -19.94 -19.03
C SER A 594 12.23 -21.35 -18.44
N ASN A 595 13.19 -22.23 -18.77
CA ASN A 595 13.27 -23.57 -18.18
C ASN A 595 13.54 -23.54 -16.67
N ILE A 596 14.43 -22.65 -16.21
CA ILE A 596 14.68 -22.45 -14.77
C ILE A 596 13.41 -21.89 -14.10
N LEU A 597 12.82 -20.83 -14.66
CA LEU A 597 11.63 -20.15 -14.15
C LEU A 597 10.44 -21.10 -14.00
N ALA A 598 10.27 -22.07 -14.91
CA ALA A 598 9.23 -23.09 -14.84
C ALA A 598 9.36 -24.04 -13.63
N LYS A 599 10.55 -24.14 -13.01
CA LYS A 599 10.79 -24.99 -11.83
C LYS A 599 10.38 -24.31 -10.51
N LEU A 600 10.35 -22.98 -10.46
CA LEU A 600 10.11 -22.19 -9.24
C LEU A 600 8.81 -22.52 -8.48
N PRO A 601 7.67 -22.84 -9.15
CA PRO A 601 6.45 -23.24 -8.44
C PRO A 601 6.61 -24.51 -7.58
N SER A 602 7.61 -25.34 -7.85
CA SER A 602 7.88 -26.59 -7.13
C SER A 602 9.09 -26.43 -6.21
N ILE A 603 8.84 -26.38 -4.89
CA ILE A 603 9.90 -26.21 -3.88
C ILE A 603 10.97 -27.30 -3.98
N GLU A 604 10.58 -28.52 -4.34
CA GLU A 604 11.50 -29.66 -4.51
C GLU A 604 12.54 -29.45 -5.62
N LEU A 605 12.30 -28.52 -6.55
CA LEU A 605 13.19 -28.21 -7.67
C LEU A 605 14.05 -26.95 -7.42
N HIS A 606 13.92 -26.30 -6.25
CA HIS A 606 14.63 -25.05 -5.96
C HIS A 606 16.16 -25.19 -5.92
N ASP A 607 16.68 -26.30 -5.39
CA ASP A 607 18.13 -26.53 -5.33
C ASP A 607 18.73 -26.75 -6.73
N GLU A 608 17.99 -27.43 -7.60
CA GLU A 608 18.34 -27.60 -9.02
C GLU A 608 18.35 -26.26 -9.75
N ALA A 609 17.26 -25.48 -9.64
CA ALA A 609 17.15 -24.15 -10.23
C ALA A 609 18.26 -23.20 -9.74
N SER A 610 18.63 -23.28 -8.46
CA SER A 610 19.72 -22.48 -7.89
C SER A 610 21.08 -22.84 -8.50
N SER A 611 21.36 -24.14 -8.65
CA SER A 611 22.61 -24.64 -9.23
C SER A 611 22.76 -24.23 -10.71
N GLU A 612 21.66 -24.31 -11.47
CA GLU A 612 21.63 -23.87 -12.88
C GLU A 612 21.86 -22.35 -13.00
N LEU A 613 21.27 -21.54 -12.12
CA LEU A 613 21.49 -20.09 -12.11
C LEU A 613 22.93 -19.69 -11.79
N GLU A 614 23.59 -20.39 -10.87
CA GLU A 614 25.00 -20.14 -10.54
C GLU A 614 25.94 -20.51 -11.71
N ALA A 615 25.60 -21.57 -12.45
CA ALA A 615 26.30 -21.94 -13.67
C ALA A 615 26.13 -20.86 -14.76
N LEU A 616 24.90 -20.36 -14.96
CA LEU A 616 24.63 -19.27 -15.90
C LEU A 616 25.36 -17.97 -15.50
N GLU A 617 25.38 -17.60 -14.21
CA GLU A 617 26.13 -16.42 -13.75
C GLU A 617 27.61 -16.54 -14.13
N SER A 618 28.21 -17.70 -13.88
CA SER A 618 29.62 -17.97 -14.18
C SER A 618 29.91 -17.92 -15.69
N GLN A 619 29.02 -18.51 -16.50
CA GLN A 619 29.10 -18.44 -17.97
C GLN A 619 28.99 -17.00 -18.46
N TYR A 620 28.03 -16.22 -17.95
CA TYR A 620 27.81 -14.84 -18.40
C TYR A 620 28.97 -13.93 -18.01
N ILE A 621 29.57 -14.13 -16.82
CA ILE A 621 30.81 -13.44 -16.41
C ILE A 621 31.94 -13.72 -17.41
N ALA A 622 32.13 -14.98 -17.82
CA ALA A 622 33.18 -15.36 -18.76
C ALA A 622 32.95 -14.77 -20.17
N THR A 623 31.70 -14.78 -20.64
CA THR A 623 31.33 -14.31 -21.99
C THR A 623 31.35 -12.78 -22.11
N LEU A 624 30.74 -12.07 -21.17
CA LEU A 624 30.58 -10.62 -21.27
C LEU A 624 31.79 -9.84 -20.75
N ASN A 625 32.60 -10.45 -19.86
CA ASN A 625 33.66 -9.75 -19.14
C ASN A 625 33.10 -8.46 -18.50
N ASN A 626 33.85 -7.36 -18.51
CA ASN A 626 33.45 -6.08 -17.92
C ASN A 626 32.12 -5.51 -18.44
N ALA A 627 31.65 -5.92 -19.63
CA ALA A 627 30.38 -5.43 -20.19
C ALA A 627 29.17 -5.86 -19.35
N GLY A 628 29.24 -7.02 -18.69
CA GLY A 628 28.16 -7.53 -17.84
C GLY A 628 28.15 -6.98 -16.41
N PHE A 629 29.06 -6.07 -16.04
CA PHE A 629 29.21 -5.65 -14.64
C PHE A 629 27.91 -5.09 -14.05
N SER A 630 27.21 -4.20 -14.75
CA SER A 630 26.05 -3.48 -14.22
C SER A 630 24.90 -4.42 -13.83
N THR A 631 24.61 -5.40 -14.68
CA THR A 631 23.50 -6.35 -14.49
C THR A 631 23.90 -7.54 -13.64
N LEU A 632 25.04 -8.17 -13.93
CA LEU A 632 25.51 -9.34 -13.19
C LEU A 632 25.85 -8.99 -11.76
N SER A 633 26.51 -7.87 -11.46
CA SER A 633 26.79 -7.53 -10.05
C SER A 633 25.54 -7.02 -9.32
N GLY A 634 24.60 -6.41 -10.04
CA GLY A 634 23.48 -5.67 -9.46
C GLY A 634 23.89 -4.47 -8.59
N VAL A 635 25.18 -4.08 -8.62
CA VAL A 635 25.70 -2.99 -7.79
C VAL A 635 25.13 -1.66 -8.26
N LYS A 636 24.49 -0.94 -7.34
CA LYS A 636 23.98 0.42 -7.59
C LYS A 636 24.81 1.44 -6.81
N SER A 637 25.30 2.47 -7.49
CA SER A 637 26.11 3.55 -6.90
C SER A 637 25.61 4.91 -7.40
N ASP A 638 25.10 5.76 -6.51
CA ASP A 638 24.61 7.10 -6.85
C ASP A 638 24.73 8.09 -5.66
N ILE A 639 24.67 9.38 -5.96
CA ILE A 639 24.71 10.49 -5.00
C ILE A 639 23.30 10.77 -4.47
N TYR A 640 23.16 10.72 -3.15
CA TYR A 640 21.93 11.03 -2.42
C TYR A 640 22.18 12.05 -1.32
N TYR A 641 21.12 12.46 -0.61
CA TYR A 641 21.16 13.57 0.33
C TYR A 641 20.55 13.19 1.66
N HIS A 642 21.18 13.63 2.74
CA HIS A 642 20.62 13.58 4.07
C HIS A 642 20.68 14.98 4.69
N GLN A 643 19.53 15.57 4.96
CA GLN A 643 19.42 16.96 5.44
C GLN A 643 20.21 17.95 4.56
N GLN A 644 20.05 17.83 3.23
CA GLN A 644 20.74 18.61 2.20
C GLN A 644 22.26 18.41 2.12
N LYS A 645 22.83 17.39 2.81
CA LYS A 645 24.24 17.03 2.68
C LYS A 645 24.40 15.84 1.74
N PRO A 646 25.21 15.94 0.67
CA PRO A 646 25.41 14.85 -0.26
C PRO A 646 26.21 13.70 0.37
N PHE A 647 25.88 12.47 -0.01
CA PHE A 647 26.63 11.26 0.31
C PHE A 647 26.57 10.29 -0.88
N LEU A 648 27.57 9.43 -1.01
CA LEU A 648 27.57 8.35 -1.99
C LEU A 648 26.90 7.12 -1.37
N ARG A 649 25.79 6.68 -1.96
CA ARG A 649 25.14 5.40 -1.59
C ARG A 649 25.63 4.33 -2.53
N VAL A 650 26.13 3.23 -1.96
CA VAL A 650 26.51 2.04 -2.71
C VAL A 650 25.74 0.86 -2.16
N VAL A 651 24.99 0.16 -3.02
CA VAL A 651 24.25 -1.06 -2.70
C VAL A 651 24.97 -2.22 -3.36
N ASN A 652 25.47 -3.16 -2.55
CA ASN A 652 26.02 -4.43 -3.01
C ASN A 652 25.03 -5.55 -2.66
N PRO A 653 24.26 -6.09 -3.62
CA PRO A 653 23.28 -7.13 -3.36
C PRO A 653 23.90 -8.54 -3.27
N THR A 654 25.23 -8.66 -3.30
CA THR A 654 25.93 -9.95 -3.39
C THR A 654 26.80 -10.20 -2.17
N ASP A 655 27.06 -11.46 -1.87
CA ASP A 655 27.98 -11.85 -0.80
C ASP A 655 29.47 -11.63 -1.17
N SER A 656 29.75 -11.37 -2.46
CA SER A 656 31.09 -11.03 -2.91
C SER A 656 31.43 -9.58 -2.56
N PRO A 657 32.63 -9.28 -2.03
CA PRO A 657 33.02 -7.92 -1.72
C PRO A 657 33.15 -7.06 -2.98
N LEU A 658 32.84 -5.77 -2.82
CA LEU A 658 32.98 -4.74 -3.85
C LEU A 658 34.12 -3.80 -3.46
N GLU A 659 35.13 -3.66 -4.30
CA GLU A 659 36.15 -2.61 -4.14
C GLU A 659 35.74 -1.35 -4.89
N ILE A 660 35.79 -0.21 -4.22
CA ILE A 660 35.58 1.11 -4.81
C ILE A 660 36.83 1.97 -4.65
N THR A 661 37.26 2.56 -5.76
CA THR A 661 38.25 3.65 -5.80
C THR A 661 37.63 4.82 -6.54
N ALA A 662 37.65 6.03 -5.97
CA ALA A 662 37.01 7.18 -6.60
C ALA A 662 37.70 8.50 -6.30
N GLN A 663 37.69 9.40 -7.27
CA GLN A 663 38.08 10.81 -7.12
C GLN A 663 36.81 11.65 -7.03
N VAL A 664 36.61 12.31 -5.88
CA VAL A 664 35.49 13.21 -5.63
C VAL A 664 35.95 14.66 -5.82
N THR A 665 35.27 15.40 -6.68
CA THR A 665 35.56 16.82 -6.98
C THR A 665 34.33 17.67 -6.71
N LEU A 666 34.50 18.75 -5.94
CA LEU A 666 33.49 19.80 -5.76
C LEU A 666 33.78 20.94 -6.73
N THR A 667 32.75 21.45 -7.41
CA THR A 667 32.86 22.62 -8.29
C THR A 667 31.90 23.73 -7.87
N ASN A 668 32.34 24.98 -7.98
CA ASN A 668 31.51 26.14 -7.72
C ASN A 668 30.61 26.50 -8.93
N SER A 669 29.77 27.52 -8.78
CA SER A 669 28.86 27.99 -9.85
C SER A 669 29.58 28.50 -11.11
N ALA A 670 30.85 28.90 -11.00
CA ALA A 670 31.71 29.23 -12.15
C ALA A 670 32.40 28.00 -12.76
N ASN A 671 31.98 26.79 -12.38
CA ASN A 671 32.51 25.50 -12.78
C ASN A 671 34.00 25.30 -12.48
N LYS A 672 34.56 26.04 -11.51
CA LYS A 672 35.94 25.88 -11.05
C LYS A 672 36.00 24.82 -9.94
N PRO A 673 36.93 23.86 -9.99
CA PRO A 673 37.12 22.88 -8.93
C PRO A 673 37.61 23.60 -7.67
N SER A 674 36.91 23.41 -6.56
CA SER A 674 37.25 24.00 -5.28
C SER A 674 38.00 23.01 -4.37
N LYS A 675 37.68 21.71 -4.47
CA LYS A 675 38.28 20.66 -3.65
C LYS A 675 38.22 19.30 -4.33
N THR A 676 39.27 18.50 -4.13
CA THR A 676 39.33 17.10 -4.59
C THR A 676 39.68 16.16 -3.43
N HIS A 677 39.06 14.99 -3.40
CA HIS A 677 39.27 13.97 -2.38
C HIS A 677 39.36 12.57 -3.01
N GLN A 678 40.24 11.72 -2.48
CA GLN A 678 40.36 10.33 -2.91
C GLN A 678 39.62 9.42 -1.94
N LEU A 679 38.78 8.54 -2.48
CA LEU A 679 38.01 7.54 -1.76
C LEU A 679 38.51 6.15 -2.14
N LYS A 680 38.84 5.31 -1.16
CA LYS A 680 39.10 3.88 -1.36
C LYS A 680 38.42 3.08 -0.25
N ARG A 681 37.55 2.14 -0.61
CA ARG A 681 36.84 1.26 0.33
C ARG A 681 36.68 -0.15 -0.24
N SER A 682 36.58 -1.13 0.64
CA SER A 682 36.06 -2.47 0.35
C SER A 682 34.73 -2.60 1.09
N LEU A 683 33.68 -2.97 0.36
CA LEU A 683 32.31 -2.97 0.84
C LEU A 683 31.78 -4.41 0.82
N SER A 684 31.27 -4.88 1.96
CA SER A 684 30.56 -6.16 2.07
C SER A 684 29.18 -6.09 1.39
N SER A 685 28.44 -7.19 1.42
CA SER A 685 27.01 -7.20 1.10
C SER A 685 26.25 -6.12 1.91
N GLY A 686 25.20 -5.56 1.30
CA GLY A 686 24.29 -4.59 1.90
C GLY A 686 24.42 -3.15 1.36
N THR A 687 23.81 -2.23 2.09
CA THR A 687 23.78 -0.79 1.75
C THR A 687 24.83 -0.03 2.55
N HIS A 688 25.66 0.75 1.85
CA HIS A 688 26.74 1.56 2.41
C HIS A 688 26.54 3.04 2.06
N ASN A 689 26.56 3.90 3.07
CA ASN A 689 26.42 5.35 2.90
C ASN A 689 27.74 6.04 3.25
N ILE A 690 28.46 6.51 2.23
CA ILE A 690 29.78 7.13 2.35
C ILE A 690 29.61 8.65 2.31
N SER A 691 29.92 9.34 3.41
CA SER A 691 29.89 10.80 3.48
C SER A 691 30.84 11.43 2.45
N LEU A 692 30.35 12.44 1.74
CA LEU A 692 31.13 13.20 0.77
C LEU A 692 31.61 14.53 1.39
N PRO A 693 32.72 15.12 0.89
CA PRO A 693 33.15 16.44 1.32
C PRO A 693 32.08 17.50 0.98
N THR A 694 31.95 18.52 1.83
CA THR A 694 31.04 19.65 1.65
C THR A 694 31.79 20.97 1.69
N GLU A 695 31.35 21.96 0.92
CA GLU A 695 31.91 23.31 0.90
C GLU A 695 30.80 24.36 0.67
N ILE A 696 30.89 25.51 1.33
CA ILE A 696 29.82 26.53 1.37
C ILE A 696 29.45 27.05 -0.03
N ASN A 697 30.42 27.14 -0.95
CA ASN A 697 30.23 27.69 -2.29
C ASN A 697 30.21 26.64 -3.40
N ALA A 698 30.12 25.35 -3.04
CA ALA A 698 30.04 24.29 -4.05
C ALA A 698 28.62 24.20 -4.62
N ASP A 699 28.53 24.19 -5.96
CA ASP A 699 27.29 24.01 -6.71
C ASP A 699 27.10 22.54 -7.13
N LYS A 700 28.18 21.83 -7.48
CA LYS A 700 28.13 20.43 -7.93
C LYS A 700 29.17 19.56 -7.24
N VAL A 701 28.85 18.27 -7.16
CA VAL A 701 29.74 17.19 -6.75
C VAL A 701 29.85 16.17 -7.90
N THR A 702 31.09 15.88 -8.30
CA THR A 702 31.42 14.90 -9.34
C THR A 702 32.26 13.79 -8.73
N ILE A 703 31.94 12.52 -9.03
CA ILE A 703 32.64 11.35 -8.54
C ILE A 703 33.04 10.49 -9.73
N ALA A 704 34.33 10.46 -10.06
CA ALA A 704 34.89 9.51 -11.00
C ALA A 704 35.28 8.24 -10.23
N GLN A 705 34.56 7.13 -10.42
CA GLN A 705 34.73 5.89 -9.67
C GLN A 705 35.13 4.72 -10.56
N THR A 706 35.96 3.83 -10.00
CA THR A 706 36.23 2.47 -10.49
C THR A 706 35.74 1.49 -9.44
N LEU A 707 34.83 0.61 -9.87
CA LEU A 707 34.22 -0.45 -9.10
C LEU A 707 34.78 -1.80 -9.55
N LYS A 708 35.16 -2.66 -8.61
CA LYS A 708 35.62 -4.03 -8.90
C LYS A 708 34.82 -5.05 -8.10
N TRP A 709 34.27 -6.03 -8.81
CA TRP A 709 33.45 -7.10 -8.25
C TRP A 709 33.80 -8.40 -8.97
N LYS A 710 34.22 -9.42 -8.21
CA LYS A 710 34.82 -10.65 -8.78
C LYS A 710 35.95 -10.28 -9.78
N SER A 711 35.92 -10.83 -10.99
CA SER A 711 36.83 -10.51 -12.09
C SER A 711 36.44 -9.26 -12.89
N LEU A 712 35.27 -8.66 -12.61
CA LEU A 712 34.71 -7.57 -13.40
C LEU A 712 35.12 -6.21 -12.85
N THR A 713 35.38 -5.27 -13.74
CA THR A 713 35.72 -3.87 -13.44
C THR A 713 34.82 -2.93 -14.23
N HIS A 714 34.27 -1.92 -13.57
CA HIS A 714 33.44 -0.90 -14.18
C HIS A 714 33.89 0.50 -13.77
N GLN A 715 33.95 1.42 -14.74
CA GLN A 715 34.28 2.81 -14.52
C GLN A 715 33.08 3.68 -14.86
N SER A 716 32.74 4.60 -13.96
CA SER A 716 31.65 5.54 -14.18
C SER A 716 31.95 6.89 -13.55
N THR A 717 31.26 7.93 -14.04
CA THR A 717 31.29 9.27 -13.44
C THR A 717 29.88 9.65 -13.01
N LEU A 718 29.71 9.95 -11.73
CA LEU A 718 28.47 10.48 -11.18
C LEU A 718 28.60 12.00 -11.03
N SER A 719 27.53 12.75 -11.29
CA SER A 719 27.53 14.20 -11.12
C SER A 719 26.15 14.69 -10.71
N LYS A 720 26.06 15.39 -9.57
CA LYS A 720 24.81 16.04 -9.11
C LYS A 720 25.08 17.41 -8.50
N ARG A 721 24.04 18.24 -8.41
CA ARG A 721 24.10 19.50 -7.65
C ARG A 721 24.28 19.21 -6.16
N VAL A 722 24.92 20.10 -5.41
CA VAL A 722 25.08 19.96 -3.95
C VAL A 722 23.73 20.13 -3.25
N THR A 723 22.86 20.99 -3.77
CA THR A 723 21.47 21.15 -3.32
C THR A 723 20.54 20.28 -4.18
N PRO A 724 19.78 19.34 -3.60
CA PRO A 724 18.84 18.52 -4.34
C PRO A 724 17.64 19.33 -4.82
N PHE A 725 17.07 18.96 -5.96
CA PHE A 725 15.75 19.43 -6.37
C PHE A 725 14.66 18.73 -5.55
N ASN A 726 13.67 19.49 -5.08
CA ASN A 726 12.69 19.04 -4.10
C ASN A 726 11.24 19.44 -4.46
N GLY A 727 10.95 19.58 -5.75
CA GLY A 727 9.66 20.07 -6.23
C GLY A 727 9.45 21.55 -5.88
N VAL A 728 8.19 21.93 -5.62
CA VAL A 728 7.82 23.32 -5.36
C VAL A 728 8.36 23.81 -4.01
N GLU A 729 9.20 24.83 -4.07
CA GLU A 729 9.80 25.54 -2.96
C GLU A 729 9.63 27.05 -3.17
N PHE A 730 9.30 27.77 -2.09
CA PHE A 730 9.08 29.22 -2.14
C PHE A 730 9.84 29.91 -1.03
N ASN A 731 10.92 30.62 -1.39
CA ASN A 731 11.88 31.17 -0.43
C ASN A 731 12.26 32.62 -0.76
N VAL A 732 12.43 33.45 0.26
CA VAL A 732 13.08 34.77 0.13
C VAL A 732 14.58 34.54 0.00
N ILE A 733 15.18 34.96 -1.11
CA ILE A 733 16.61 34.78 -1.38
C ILE A 733 17.41 35.92 -0.76
N LYS A 734 16.92 37.15 -0.96
CA LYS A 734 17.66 38.35 -0.61
C LYS A 734 16.75 39.56 -0.48
N THR A 735 17.09 40.42 0.46
CA THR A 735 16.61 41.80 0.48
C THR A 735 17.81 42.71 0.23
N LYS A 736 17.73 43.58 -0.78
CA LYS A 736 18.73 44.64 -1.02
C LYS A 736 18.14 45.99 -0.67
N GLU A 737 18.89 46.78 0.07
CA GLU A 737 18.54 48.15 0.37
C GLU A 737 18.98 49.08 -0.77
N HIS A 738 18.07 49.95 -1.21
CA HIS A 738 18.35 51.10 -2.06
C HIS A 738 17.88 52.37 -1.34
N GLU A 739 18.23 53.58 -1.81
CA GLU A 739 17.91 54.83 -1.10
C GLU A 739 16.42 54.94 -0.71
N ASP A 740 15.49 54.69 -1.65
CA ASP A 740 14.04 54.88 -1.43
C ASP A 740 13.23 53.58 -1.29
N TYR A 741 13.83 52.42 -1.50
CA TYR A 741 13.10 51.14 -1.53
C TYR A 741 13.97 49.94 -1.13
N TRP A 742 13.30 48.89 -0.69
CA TRP A 742 13.84 47.54 -0.53
C TRP A 742 13.51 46.70 -1.76
N LEU A 743 14.51 46.04 -2.33
CA LEU A 743 14.30 45.02 -3.37
C LEU A 743 14.19 43.65 -2.70
N VAL A 744 13.00 43.06 -2.77
CA VAL A 744 12.73 41.71 -2.25
C VAL A 744 12.82 40.72 -3.42
N GLU A 745 13.80 39.82 -3.37
CA GLU A 745 14.02 38.76 -4.36
C GLU A 745 13.56 37.41 -3.79
N LEU A 746 12.72 36.70 -4.53
CA LEU A 746 12.08 35.43 -4.16
C LEU A 746 12.41 34.36 -5.19
N ASN A 747 12.68 33.13 -4.76
CA ASN A 747 12.74 31.97 -5.65
C ASN A 747 11.44 31.19 -5.56
N LEU A 748 10.92 30.75 -6.70
CA LEU A 748 9.88 29.74 -6.79
C LEU A 748 10.33 28.66 -7.78
N SER A 749 10.30 27.41 -7.34
CA SER A 749 10.52 26.24 -8.19
C SER A 749 9.21 25.58 -8.62
N GLY A 750 9.22 24.99 -9.81
CA GLY A 750 8.17 24.14 -10.33
C GLY A 750 8.14 22.75 -9.67
N PRO A 751 7.18 21.91 -10.05
CA PRO A 751 7.00 20.57 -9.50
C PRO A 751 7.89 19.54 -10.17
N TYR A 752 7.77 18.27 -9.77
CA TYR A 752 8.39 17.14 -10.46
C TYR A 752 7.65 16.73 -11.75
N SER A 753 6.35 17.01 -11.83
CA SER A 753 5.46 16.71 -12.95
C SER A 753 4.31 17.71 -12.97
N GLY A 754 3.71 17.91 -14.15
CA GLY A 754 2.62 18.86 -14.35
C GLY A 754 3.05 20.32 -14.32
N ASP A 755 2.13 21.20 -14.69
CA ASP A 755 2.40 22.63 -14.73
C ASP A 755 2.10 23.29 -13.38
N THR A 756 2.75 24.43 -13.12
CA THR A 756 2.42 25.30 -11.98
C THR A 756 2.04 26.68 -12.46
N ILE A 757 0.79 27.04 -12.24
CA ILE A 757 0.23 28.36 -12.59
C ILE A 757 -0.32 29.06 -11.36
N GLY A 758 -0.34 30.40 -11.37
CA GLY A 758 -0.97 31.16 -10.29
C GLY A 758 -0.40 32.56 -10.13
N ASP A 759 -0.34 33.05 -8.89
CA ASP A 759 0.09 34.40 -8.58
C ASP A 759 0.92 34.48 -7.30
N ILE A 760 1.92 35.37 -7.29
CA ILE A 760 2.62 35.82 -6.09
C ILE A 760 2.14 37.22 -5.76
N ILE A 761 1.61 37.39 -4.55
CA ILE A 761 1.05 38.62 -4.03
C ILE A 761 1.92 39.09 -2.85
N LEU A 762 2.60 40.21 -3.00
CA LEU A 762 3.31 40.88 -1.92
C LEU A 762 2.43 41.97 -1.31
N THR A 763 2.31 41.98 0.01
CA THR A 763 1.57 42.98 0.77
C THR A 763 2.49 43.62 1.81
N SER A 764 2.55 44.95 1.84
CA SER A 764 3.23 45.71 2.91
C SER A 764 2.22 46.33 3.86
N THR A 765 2.40 46.08 5.17
CA THR A 765 1.53 46.57 6.24
C THR A 765 2.36 47.25 7.33
N SER A 766 1.95 48.44 7.79
CA SER A 766 2.58 49.13 8.91
C SER A 766 2.20 48.50 10.24
N PHE A 767 3.14 48.40 11.19
CA PHE A 767 2.84 47.98 12.57
C PHE A 767 2.09 49.03 13.38
N GLU A 768 2.22 50.31 13.02
CA GLU A 768 1.78 51.42 13.88
C GLU A 768 0.53 52.14 13.36
N GLN A 769 0.18 51.96 12.10
CA GLN A 769 -0.93 52.69 11.47
C GLN A 769 -1.81 51.74 10.66
N ALA A 770 -3.13 51.89 10.82
CA ALA A 770 -4.12 51.24 9.98
C ALA A 770 -4.17 51.93 8.61
N THR A 771 -3.19 51.64 7.75
CA THR A 771 -3.14 52.10 6.36
C THR A 771 -3.62 51.01 5.41
N PRO A 772 -4.27 51.35 4.28
CA PRO A 772 -4.55 50.38 3.23
C PRO A 772 -3.28 49.66 2.81
N ALA A 773 -3.31 48.33 2.83
CA ALA A 773 -2.13 47.54 2.53
C ALA A 773 -1.74 47.72 1.06
N LYS A 774 -0.48 48.10 0.81
CA LYS A 774 0.02 48.21 -0.58
C LYS A 774 0.31 46.80 -1.09
N SER A 775 -0.44 46.36 -2.10
CA SER A 775 -0.26 45.05 -2.72
C SER A 775 0.37 45.15 -4.11
N GLN A 776 1.32 44.26 -4.39
CA GLN A 776 1.86 44.01 -5.73
C GLN A 776 1.60 42.55 -6.10
N GLN A 777 1.29 42.28 -7.36
CA GLN A 777 1.01 40.94 -7.85
C GLN A 777 1.86 40.64 -9.09
N LYS A 778 2.32 39.39 -9.19
CA LYS A 778 2.98 38.84 -10.37
C LYS A 778 2.42 37.45 -10.66
N SER A 779 2.09 37.18 -11.91
CA SER A 779 1.65 35.86 -12.33
C SER A 779 2.82 34.88 -12.42
N VAL A 780 2.49 33.61 -12.19
CA VAL A 780 3.39 32.46 -12.20
C VAL A 780 2.94 31.51 -13.29
N ASP A 781 3.92 31.05 -14.05
CA ASP A 781 3.83 29.94 -14.98
C ASP A 781 5.19 29.25 -14.95
N LEU A 782 5.22 27.99 -14.50
CA LEU A 782 6.42 27.21 -14.25
C LEU A 782 6.23 25.79 -14.78
N ALA A 783 7.17 25.37 -15.62
CA ALA A 783 7.28 23.99 -16.07
C ALA A 783 7.89 23.08 -14.97
N PRO A 784 7.76 21.75 -15.09
CA PRO A 784 8.49 20.80 -14.24
C PRO A 784 9.99 21.12 -14.17
N TYR A 785 10.58 21.00 -12.98
CA TYR A 785 12.00 21.26 -12.69
C TYR A 785 12.49 22.71 -12.93
N GLU A 786 11.63 23.63 -13.38
CA GLU A 786 11.98 25.03 -13.61
C GLU A 786 12.17 25.79 -12.29
N GLN A 787 13.03 26.80 -12.27
CA GLN A 787 13.17 27.73 -11.15
C GLN A 787 13.16 29.17 -11.66
N LYS A 788 12.29 30.03 -11.12
CA LYS A 788 12.21 31.46 -11.47
C LYS A 788 12.40 32.33 -10.25
N THR A 789 13.12 33.43 -10.47
CA THR A 789 13.27 34.50 -9.47
C THR A 789 12.26 35.62 -9.74
N TYR A 790 11.53 36.00 -8.70
CA TYR A 790 10.57 37.10 -8.72
C TYR A 790 11.07 38.25 -7.86
N THR A 791 10.95 39.47 -8.37
CA THR A 791 11.45 40.67 -7.70
C THR A 791 10.32 41.66 -7.41
N PHE A 792 10.32 42.23 -6.21
CA PHE A 792 9.36 43.25 -5.82
C PHE A 792 10.07 44.46 -5.22
N LYS A 793 9.57 45.67 -5.50
CA LYS A 793 10.08 46.91 -4.91
C LYS A 793 9.15 47.36 -3.80
N VAL A 794 9.66 47.44 -2.58
CA VAL A 794 8.90 47.89 -1.41
C VAL A 794 9.42 49.25 -1.00
N THR A 795 8.61 50.30 -1.13
CA THR A 795 9.00 51.67 -0.72
C THR A 795 9.33 51.71 0.77
N LYS A 796 10.45 52.35 1.11
CA LYS A 796 10.84 52.56 2.52
C LYS A 796 9.87 53.49 3.22
N THR A 797 9.76 53.30 4.53
CA THR A 797 9.10 54.24 5.44
C THR A 797 9.95 54.40 6.68
N ASP A 798 9.78 55.52 7.38
CA ASP A 798 10.49 55.83 8.64
C ASP A 798 10.11 54.91 9.82
N LYS A 799 9.26 53.91 9.57
CA LYS A 799 8.69 53.00 10.55
C LYS A 799 8.76 51.56 10.05
N PRO A 800 8.93 50.56 10.93
CA PRO A 800 8.94 49.15 10.55
C PRO A 800 7.67 48.72 9.80
N GLN A 801 7.85 47.84 8.83
CA GLN A 801 6.78 47.24 8.04
C GLN A 801 6.85 45.71 8.08
N GLN A 802 5.68 45.07 8.12
CA GLN A 802 5.55 43.65 7.86
C GLN A 802 5.30 43.45 6.36
N ILE A 803 6.21 42.74 5.70
CA ILE A 803 6.04 42.31 4.32
C ILE A 803 5.57 40.86 4.34
N SER A 804 4.37 40.63 3.82
CA SER A 804 3.80 39.29 3.65
C SER A 804 3.76 38.98 2.15
N VAL A 805 4.45 37.93 1.75
CA VAL A 805 4.43 37.44 0.38
C VAL A 805 3.70 36.11 0.33
N LYS A 806 2.62 36.07 -0.44
CA LYS A 806 1.74 34.91 -0.57
C LYS A 806 1.77 34.41 -2.01
N ALA A 807 2.13 33.16 -2.21
CA ALA A 807 1.92 32.46 -3.48
C ALA A 807 0.60 31.68 -3.42
N ILE A 808 -0.29 31.90 -4.38
CA ILE A 808 -1.50 31.08 -4.62
C ILE A 808 -1.27 30.37 -5.93
N LEU A 809 -1.09 29.06 -5.87
CA LEU A 809 -0.66 28.26 -7.02
C LEU A 809 -1.62 27.10 -7.23
N ASN A 810 -1.79 26.70 -8.47
CA ASN A 810 -2.30 25.39 -8.85
C ASN A 810 -1.11 24.57 -9.36
N VAL A 811 -0.73 23.55 -8.60
CA VAL A 811 0.41 22.67 -8.89
C VAL A 811 -0.16 21.32 -9.32
N ASP A 812 -0.17 21.04 -10.61
CA ASP A 812 -0.68 19.78 -11.16
C ASP A 812 -2.11 19.42 -10.68
N GLY A 813 -3.01 20.41 -10.63
CA GLY A 813 -4.38 20.25 -10.13
C GLY A 813 -4.54 20.39 -8.61
N GLU A 814 -3.45 20.60 -7.88
CA GLU A 814 -3.44 20.84 -6.43
C GLU A 814 -3.38 22.35 -6.11
N PRO A 815 -4.49 22.96 -5.67
CA PRO A 815 -4.46 24.35 -5.26
C PRO A 815 -3.77 24.49 -3.90
N ILE A 816 -2.67 25.22 -3.87
CA ILE A 816 -1.84 25.46 -2.69
C ILE A 816 -1.66 26.95 -2.40
N ARG A 817 -1.29 27.24 -1.16
CA ARG A 817 -0.95 28.55 -0.64
C ARG A 817 0.33 28.47 0.16
N LEU A 818 1.34 29.23 -0.27
CA LEU A 818 2.60 29.39 0.43
C LEU A 818 2.71 30.83 0.93
N ILE A 819 3.29 31.04 2.11
CA ILE A 819 3.44 32.36 2.71
C ILE A 819 4.86 32.50 3.25
N GLN A 820 5.48 33.64 2.97
CA GLN A 820 6.72 34.08 3.58
C GLN A 820 6.49 35.46 4.20
N GLU A 821 7.00 35.66 5.41
CA GLU A 821 6.91 36.94 6.11
C GLU A 821 8.30 37.42 6.49
N LEU A 822 8.53 38.72 6.35
CA LEU A 822 9.76 39.36 6.76
C LEU A 822 9.46 40.77 7.28
N THR A 823 10.21 41.17 8.30
CA THR A 823 10.14 42.52 8.87
C THR A 823 11.24 43.36 8.24
N LEU A 824 10.86 44.49 7.64
CA LEU A 824 11.79 45.49 7.13
C LEU A 824 11.68 46.72 8.03
N SER A 825 12.82 47.24 8.46
CA SER A 825 12.95 48.44 9.28
C SER A 825 13.92 49.40 8.64
#